data_AF-R6RCZ0-F1
#
_entry.id   AF-R6RCZ0-F1
#
_cell.length_a   1.000
_cell.length_b   1.000
_cell.length_c   1.000
_cell.angle_alpha   90.00
_cell.angle_beta   90.00
_cell.angle_gamma   90.00
#
_symmetry.space_group_name_H-M   'P 1'
#
loop_
_entity.id
_entity.type
_entity.pdbx_description
1 polymer ?
#
loop_
_entity_poly.entity_id
_entity_poly.type
_entity_poly.pdbx_seq_one_letter_code
_entity_poly.pdbx_strand_id
1 'polypeptide(L)'
;MNSGENNSKKIAIFVSHRIDLKSMVVDNPLYVPVRCGAALDENDKGNAIMGDNTGDNISEKRISFCEYTVQYWAWKNYDADYYGLCHYRRYLSFMDSFMPGNDYDVRMENNLSVRTAELYQLFNKSKMEKEISSYDVIVGKAFDTTKITRVRPRNSVKELWYASRNLVDPIAIDTLIKIIEDRHPELVESMNEYFASKYYRGYNCFVMSKKIFNEYNKVLFDILFEFDKQFDTTGYEGNKLRATGYMGEIVYGVYMWYLQHHTDCKFLERQIVYFKNTEADPDANTLAQRTLSYKKPNDDIKIFVSHRMDLDSAVIGNRIFENYKCNAGSARCFLKMNGDDTGDNISDLAKYFSELSVQYWAWKNADVNYYGLCHYRRYLSFSNKKFDQCSRGYIIENMLNDESIEKYGLKDYDGMAKQIKKYDLITGGSMNVDEMDFLFGGKRAHCIKDIFMIQEHLFDKSAPELTLKLVDELYPEYSKAAEEYMASKKYYAYNCFVMSKELFNRFCTFEFGVLFEFMKRFDMSKYQGTKMRTPGYMSEVLYGIFIYWVLKQRKYKVKENQLVFFRETNAAKCKVTPAKTAATPKKPKKDESVLKKIMRNTFPAYRVALRNEERLGALVASVNDLQKKSTEHSALLARTVKVCQSTAPKSVQAAVAKSPIIATSLRKDIWDAKTLTSNINLNIACLANEIHETHKKSFGEFRNINTGRDVVVMASGPSMKYYKPIPGAVHIGMNASFLNPDVDIDYYFTTDYESRAPWFEKLKEYDFVKFFGQYFTGEYRDKFQVSEKIIRENNGRRFFQAAPSEDIHINIEFYPLMAFYSIAFQAIHFALFTNAKRIYLVGCDCTNAGYFDGSKQRLSDLVAKTSVPHWLDGYRKVKAFVERFYPDTEIISVNPMGLRGLYSDVYTDDFIADHPEIDSSKVTRLNSTQEEK
;
A
#
# COMPACT_ATOMS: atom_id res chain seq x y z
N MET A 1 -34.15 -43.10 41.82
CA MET A 1 -35.01 -42.20 41.02
C MET A 1 -34.46 -40.79 41.13
N ASN A 2 -34.00 -40.23 40.01
CA ASN A 2 -34.24 -38.85 39.58
C ASN A 2 -33.57 -38.66 38.21
N SER A 3 -34.29 -39.14 37.20
CA SER A 3 -34.16 -38.72 35.81
C SER A 3 -34.60 -37.26 35.71
N GLY A 4 -33.63 -36.33 35.74
CA GLY A 4 -33.85 -34.98 35.26
C GLY A 4 -33.55 -34.94 33.76
N GLU A 5 -34.54 -35.20 32.93
CA GLU A 5 -34.47 -34.89 31.50
C GLU A 5 -34.20 -33.39 31.36
N ASN A 6 -33.03 -33.05 30.82
CA ASN A 6 -32.63 -31.69 30.55
C ASN A 6 -33.44 -31.20 29.34
N ASN A 7 -34.56 -30.51 29.60
CA ASN A 7 -35.52 -30.07 28.59
C ASN A 7 -34.95 -28.87 27.80
N SER A 8 -33.89 -29.08 27.00
CA SER A 8 -33.27 -28.02 26.21
C SER A 8 -34.16 -27.64 25.02
N LYS A 9 -34.62 -26.39 24.97
CA LYS A 9 -35.43 -25.87 23.86
C LYS A 9 -34.67 -25.96 22.53
N LYS A 10 -35.34 -26.38 21.46
CA LYS A 10 -34.79 -26.47 20.11
C LYS A 10 -34.77 -25.10 19.46
N ILE A 11 -33.59 -24.55 19.20
CA ILE A 11 -33.40 -23.25 18.54
C ILE A 11 -32.80 -23.47 17.16
N ALA A 12 -33.40 -22.87 16.13
CA ALA A 12 -32.91 -22.93 14.75
C ALA A 12 -32.85 -21.53 14.13
N ILE A 13 -31.64 -21.02 13.91
CA ILE A 13 -31.38 -19.73 13.26
C ILE A 13 -30.93 -20.00 11.83
N PHE A 14 -31.84 -19.80 10.88
CA PHE A 14 -31.58 -20.03 9.47
C PHE A 14 -30.67 -18.96 8.90
N VAL A 15 -29.54 -19.36 8.31
CA VAL A 15 -28.61 -18.44 7.66
C VAL A 15 -28.83 -18.56 6.16
N SER A 16 -29.29 -17.47 5.53
CA SER A 16 -29.58 -17.44 4.09
C SER A 16 -28.30 -17.26 3.27
N HIS A 17 -27.84 -18.35 2.65
CA HIS A 17 -26.67 -18.41 1.77
C HIS A 17 -27.04 -18.20 0.31
N ARG A 18 -26.26 -17.39 -0.38
CA ARG A 18 -26.46 -17.09 -1.80
C ARG A 18 -25.95 -18.24 -2.67
N ILE A 19 -26.74 -18.72 -3.63
CA ILE A 19 -26.29 -19.75 -4.60
C ILE A 19 -25.17 -19.26 -5.53
N ASP A 20 -25.06 -17.95 -5.75
CA ASP A 20 -24.03 -17.31 -6.57
C ASP A 20 -22.79 -16.87 -5.75
N LEU A 21 -22.69 -17.28 -4.49
CA LEU A 21 -21.53 -17.02 -3.64
C LEU A 21 -21.34 -18.14 -2.61
N LYS A 22 -20.28 -18.94 -2.78
CA LYS A 22 -19.88 -19.93 -1.78
C LYS A 22 -19.34 -19.20 -0.54
N SER A 23 -20.13 -19.12 0.52
CA SER A 23 -19.75 -18.42 1.76
C SER A 23 -19.55 -19.34 2.95
N MET A 24 -18.65 -18.95 3.85
CA MET A 24 -18.32 -19.63 5.10
C MET A 24 -19.56 -19.85 5.97
N VAL A 25 -19.63 -21.03 6.60
CA VAL A 25 -20.63 -21.38 7.60
C VAL A 25 -20.04 -21.22 9.01
N VAL A 26 -20.82 -20.68 9.94
CA VAL A 26 -20.46 -20.60 11.37
C VAL A 26 -20.79 -21.92 12.05
N ASP A 27 -19.78 -22.58 12.62
CA ASP A 27 -19.94 -23.87 13.31
C ASP A 27 -20.52 -23.69 14.70
N ASN A 28 -21.81 -23.40 14.72
CA ASN A 28 -22.64 -23.44 15.89
C ASN A 28 -23.91 -24.21 15.50
N PRO A 29 -24.29 -25.27 16.22
CA PRO A 29 -25.46 -26.09 15.89
C PRO A 29 -26.78 -25.33 15.94
N LEU A 30 -26.82 -24.12 16.52
CA LEU A 30 -27.99 -23.25 16.47
C LEU A 30 -28.17 -22.59 15.10
N TYR A 31 -27.11 -22.48 14.28
CA TYR A 31 -27.20 -21.96 12.92
C TYR A 31 -27.50 -23.09 11.93
N VAL A 32 -28.53 -22.88 11.11
CA VAL A 32 -28.94 -23.80 10.04
C VAL A 32 -28.64 -23.12 8.70
N PRO A 33 -27.52 -23.44 8.02
CA PRO A 33 -27.22 -22.83 6.73
C PRO A 33 -28.18 -23.37 5.66
N VAL A 34 -28.77 -22.48 4.87
CA VAL A 34 -29.69 -22.84 3.79
C VAL A 34 -29.35 -22.05 2.52
N ARG A 35 -29.24 -22.73 1.38
CA ARG A 35 -29.10 -22.10 0.07
C ARG A 35 -30.42 -21.47 -0.32
N CYS A 36 -30.42 -20.14 -0.42
CA CYS A 36 -31.52 -19.33 -0.90
C CYS A 36 -31.63 -19.44 -2.42
N GLY A 37 -32.82 -19.82 -2.90
CA GLY A 37 -33.14 -20.05 -4.30
C GLY A 37 -32.43 -21.23 -4.92
N ALA A 38 -32.30 -22.32 -4.16
CA ALA A 38 -31.70 -23.56 -4.65
C ALA A 38 -32.40 -24.13 -5.90
N ALA A 39 -33.67 -23.79 -6.16
CA ALA A 39 -34.35 -24.14 -7.41
C ALA A 39 -33.72 -23.51 -8.67
N LEU A 40 -32.93 -22.44 -8.50
CA LEU A 40 -32.23 -21.73 -9.57
C LEU A 40 -30.72 -22.05 -9.59
N ASP A 41 -30.26 -23.00 -8.77
CA ASP A 41 -28.84 -23.34 -8.64
C ASP A 41 -28.41 -24.38 -9.68
N GLU A 42 -27.80 -23.93 -10.77
CA GLU A 42 -27.27 -24.79 -11.84
C GLU A 42 -26.06 -25.65 -11.40
N ASN A 43 -25.45 -25.35 -10.24
CA ASN A 43 -24.23 -26.00 -9.73
C ASN A 43 -24.50 -26.95 -8.56
N ASP A 44 -25.69 -27.54 -8.47
CA ASP A 44 -26.15 -28.34 -7.32
C ASP A 44 -25.31 -29.60 -7.02
N LYS A 45 -24.57 -30.14 -8.01
CA LYS A 45 -23.80 -31.39 -7.86
C LYS A 45 -22.66 -31.24 -6.83
N GLY A 46 -22.91 -31.72 -5.61
CA GLY A 46 -21.92 -31.82 -4.53
C GLY A 46 -21.98 -30.71 -3.48
N ASN A 47 -23.06 -29.93 -3.42
CA ASN A 47 -23.22 -28.89 -2.40
C ASN A 47 -23.64 -29.50 -1.05
N ALA A 48 -22.89 -29.20 0.02
CA ALA A 48 -23.14 -29.74 1.36
C ALA A 48 -24.21 -28.96 2.14
N ILE A 49 -24.60 -27.76 1.68
CA ILE A 49 -25.63 -26.94 2.33
C ILE A 49 -26.99 -27.28 1.73
N MET A 50 -27.98 -27.54 2.60
CA MET A 50 -29.35 -27.83 2.16
C MET A 50 -29.97 -26.64 1.41
N GLY A 51 -30.84 -26.93 0.44
CA GLY A 51 -31.57 -25.92 -0.32
C GLY A 51 -32.94 -25.62 0.28
N ASP A 52 -33.44 -24.41 0.01
CA ASP A 52 -34.82 -24.00 0.31
C ASP A 52 -35.84 -24.51 -0.72
N ASN A 53 -35.48 -25.46 -1.59
CA ASN A 53 -36.28 -25.98 -2.70
C ASN A 53 -36.90 -27.36 -2.42
N THR A 54 -37.13 -27.70 -1.16
CA THR A 54 -37.72 -28.99 -0.74
C THR A 54 -39.02 -28.77 0.02
N GLY A 55 -39.95 -29.74 -0.02
CA GLY A 55 -41.26 -29.61 0.63
C GLY A 55 -42.07 -28.43 0.08
N ASP A 56 -42.88 -27.80 0.93
CA ASP A 56 -43.63 -26.58 0.56
C ASP A 56 -42.68 -25.37 0.54
N ASN A 57 -42.47 -24.78 -0.63
CA ASN A 57 -41.45 -23.77 -0.83
C ASN A 57 -41.77 -22.76 -1.94
N ILE A 58 -41.03 -21.66 -1.94
CA ILE A 58 -41.08 -20.60 -2.96
C ILE A 58 -39.68 -20.28 -3.50
N SER A 59 -38.80 -21.28 -3.57
CA SER A 59 -37.37 -21.12 -3.92
C SER A 59 -37.16 -20.41 -5.26
N GLU A 60 -38.01 -20.71 -6.25
CA GLU A 60 -38.02 -20.08 -7.58
C GLU A 60 -38.26 -18.55 -7.54
N LYS A 61 -38.89 -18.04 -6.48
CA LYS A 61 -39.16 -16.61 -6.27
C LYS A 61 -37.98 -15.86 -5.64
N ARG A 62 -36.78 -16.44 -5.53
CA ARG A 62 -35.60 -15.79 -4.92
C ARG A 62 -35.31 -14.39 -5.46
N ILE A 63 -35.49 -14.16 -6.75
CA ILE A 63 -35.16 -12.86 -7.36
C ILE A 63 -36.01 -11.74 -6.76
N SER A 64 -37.30 -11.99 -6.50
CA SER A 64 -38.23 -11.02 -5.89
C SER A 64 -38.27 -11.10 -4.36
N PHE A 65 -38.36 -12.29 -3.78
CA PHE A 65 -38.53 -12.52 -2.33
C PHE A 65 -37.21 -12.58 -1.55
N CYS A 66 -36.07 -12.72 -2.23
CA CYS A 66 -34.75 -12.74 -1.59
C CYS A 66 -34.67 -13.77 -0.45
N GLU A 67 -34.12 -13.39 0.72
CA GLU A 67 -33.97 -14.27 1.88
C GLU A 67 -35.32 -14.77 2.47
N TYR A 68 -36.46 -14.19 2.10
CA TYR A 68 -37.77 -14.68 2.53
C TYR A 68 -38.11 -16.06 1.95
N THR A 69 -37.44 -16.52 0.88
CA THR A 69 -37.63 -17.90 0.40
C THR A 69 -37.16 -18.92 1.45
N VAL A 70 -36.04 -18.64 2.12
CA VAL A 70 -35.51 -19.45 3.22
C VAL A 70 -36.43 -19.36 4.45
N GLN A 71 -36.94 -18.17 4.76
CA GLN A 71 -37.87 -17.97 5.87
C GLN A 71 -39.19 -18.73 5.66
N TYR A 72 -39.76 -18.67 4.44
CA TYR A 72 -40.96 -19.42 4.07
C TYR A 72 -40.71 -20.93 4.19
N TRP A 73 -39.60 -21.40 3.62
CA TRP A 73 -39.22 -22.81 3.70
C TRP A 73 -39.07 -23.28 5.15
N ALA A 74 -38.43 -22.49 6.01
CA ALA A 74 -38.32 -22.80 7.44
C ALA A 74 -39.69 -22.86 8.14
N TRP A 75 -40.60 -21.94 7.80
CA TRP A 75 -41.96 -21.89 8.34
C TRP A 75 -42.79 -23.13 7.99
N LYS A 76 -42.62 -23.68 6.78
CA LYS A 76 -43.40 -24.82 6.33
C LYS A 76 -42.78 -26.18 6.65
N ASN A 77 -41.45 -26.26 6.74
CA ASN A 77 -40.75 -27.54 6.70
C ASN A 77 -39.89 -27.82 7.95
N TYR A 78 -39.84 -26.92 8.92
CA TYR A 78 -39.03 -27.10 10.13
C TYR A 78 -39.87 -27.04 11.39
N ASP A 79 -39.43 -27.73 12.44
CA ASP A 79 -40.05 -27.71 13.77
C ASP A 79 -39.00 -27.37 14.84
N ALA A 80 -39.11 -26.18 15.43
CA ALA A 80 -38.24 -25.66 16.50
C ALA A 80 -39.06 -24.86 17.52
N ASP A 81 -38.54 -24.68 18.74
CA ASP A 81 -39.14 -23.82 19.76
C ASP A 81 -38.84 -22.34 19.51
N TYR A 82 -37.69 -22.05 18.90
CA TYR A 82 -37.30 -20.72 18.43
C TYR A 82 -36.79 -20.77 16.99
N TYR A 83 -37.23 -19.81 16.20
CA TYR A 83 -36.83 -19.62 14.80
C TYR A 83 -36.09 -18.31 14.66
N GLY A 84 -34.96 -18.33 13.96
CA GLY A 84 -34.26 -17.10 13.60
C GLY A 84 -33.95 -17.02 12.13
N LEU A 85 -33.65 -15.82 11.67
CA LEU A 85 -33.12 -15.56 10.34
C LEU A 85 -31.88 -14.70 10.47
N CYS A 86 -30.84 -15.06 9.73
CA CYS A 86 -29.63 -14.27 9.52
C CYS A 86 -29.26 -14.34 8.04
N HIS A 87 -28.41 -13.43 7.58
CA HIS A 87 -27.92 -13.43 6.21
C HIS A 87 -26.52 -14.05 6.21
N TYR A 88 -26.05 -14.52 5.06
CA TYR A 88 -24.69 -15.05 4.92
C TYR A 88 -23.56 -14.11 5.40
N ARG A 89 -23.85 -12.82 5.56
CA ARG A 89 -22.90 -11.77 5.98
C ARG A 89 -23.43 -10.81 7.05
N ARG A 90 -24.59 -11.09 7.67
CA ARG A 90 -25.15 -10.29 8.76
C ARG A 90 -25.66 -11.19 9.86
N TYR A 91 -25.19 -10.96 11.09
CA TYR A 91 -25.52 -11.75 12.27
C TYR A 91 -25.90 -10.83 13.42
N LEU A 92 -26.72 -11.33 14.36
CA LEU A 92 -26.93 -10.67 15.65
C LEU A 92 -25.71 -10.91 16.54
N SER A 93 -25.19 -9.85 17.16
CA SER A 93 -24.10 -9.95 18.13
C SER A 93 -24.63 -10.37 19.50
N PHE A 94 -23.97 -11.36 20.12
CA PHE A 94 -24.24 -11.82 21.49
C PHE A 94 -23.17 -11.32 22.49
N MET A 95 -22.48 -10.23 22.15
CA MET A 95 -21.60 -9.52 23.10
C MET A 95 -22.41 -8.82 24.17
N ASP A 96 -21.84 -8.61 25.36
CA ASP A 96 -22.52 -7.89 26.44
C ASP A 96 -22.58 -6.38 26.19
N SER A 97 -21.71 -5.86 25.32
CA SER A 97 -21.65 -4.44 24.96
C SER A 97 -21.79 -4.22 23.46
N PHE A 98 -22.33 -3.06 23.08
CA PHE A 98 -22.37 -2.62 21.69
C PHE A 98 -21.04 -1.96 21.33
N MET A 99 -20.59 -2.18 20.10
CA MET A 99 -19.42 -1.53 19.54
C MET A 99 -19.84 -0.36 18.65
N PRO A 100 -18.94 0.59 18.34
CA PRO A 100 -19.23 1.63 17.36
C PRO A 100 -19.59 1.05 15.99
N GLY A 101 -20.77 1.41 15.48
CA GLY A 101 -21.29 1.05 14.16
C GLY A 101 -21.12 2.14 13.10
N ASN A 102 -21.63 1.88 11.90
CA ASN A 102 -21.74 2.88 10.83
C ASN A 102 -22.94 3.83 11.04
N ASP A 103 -23.36 4.56 10.00
CA ASP A 103 -24.53 5.45 10.03
C ASP A 103 -25.87 4.72 10.21
N TYR A 104 -25.90 3.40 10.04
CA TYR A 104 -26.99 2.52 10.41
C TYR A 104 -26.73 1.82 11.76
N ASP A 105 -25.76 2.26 12.56
CA ASP A 105 -25.34 1.61 13.82
C ASP A 105 -24.97 0.10 13.68
N VAL A 106 -24.70 -0.34 12.43
CA VAL A 106 -24.27 -1.70 12.11
C VAL A 106 -22.78 -1.79 12.31
N ARG A 107 -22.34 -2.78 13.08
CA ARG A 107 -20.92 -3.04 13.30
C ARG A 107 -20.29 -3.59 12.04
N MET A 108 -19.32 -2.88 11.47
CA MET A 108 -18.65 -3.27 10.23
C MET A 108 -17.39 -4.08 10.51
N GLU A 109 -17.34 -5.29 9.98
CA GLU A 109 -16.19 -6.18 10.04
C GLU A 109 -15.66 -6.54 8.66
N ASN A 110 -14.35 -6.72 8.56
CA ASN A 110 -13.74 -7.03 7.28
C ASN A 110 -13.96 -8.50 6.88
N ASN A 111 -13.79 -9.45 7.80
CA ASN A 111 -13.86 -10.88 7.48
C ASN A 111 -14.68 -11.64 8.51
N LEU A 112 -15.54 -12.55 8.06
CA LEU A 112 -16.05 -13.62 8.91
C LEU A 112 -14.90 -14.63 9.15
N SER A 113 -14.35 -14.63 10.36
CA SER A 113 -13.23 -15.46 10.79
C SER A 113 -13.53 -16.07 12.15
N VAL A 114 -12.72 -17.05 12.58
CA VAL A 114 -12.85 -17.64 13.92
C VAL A 114 -12.76 -16.54 14.99
N ARG A 115 -11.77 -15.64 14.89
CA ARG A 115 -11.61 -14.52 15.84
C ARG A 115 -12.84 -13.62 15.89
N THR A 116 -13.37 -13.21 14.74
CA THR A 116 -14.52 -12.30 14.75
C THR A 116 -15.80 -13.02 15.20
N ALA A 117 -15.99 -14.28 14.83
CA ALA A 117 -17.08 -15.10 15.33
C ALA A 117 -16.99 -15.35 16.85
N GLU A 118 -15.79 -15.56 17.42
CA GLU A 118 -15.56 -15.61 18.87
C GLU A 118 -15.86 -14.26 19.53
N LEU A 119 -15.35 -13.16 18.97
CA LEU A 119 -15.60 -11.80 19.48
C LEU A 119 -17.10 -11.54 19.65
N TYR A 120 -17.88 -11.79 18.60
CA TYR A 120 -19.33 -11.60 18.60
C TYR A 120 -20.13 -12.72 19.28
N GLN A 121 -19.43 -13.67 19.91
CA GLN A 121 -19.99 -14.80 20.66
C GLN A 121 -20.84 -15.75 19.78
N LEU A 122 -20.59 -15.79 18.48
CA LEU A 122 -21.34 -16.61 17.51
C LEU A 122 -21.09 -18.11 17.67
N PHE A 123 -19.99 -18.53 18.32
CA PHE A 123 -19.74 -19.92 18.70
C PHE A 123 -20.25 -20.29 20.09
N ASN A 124 -20.63 -19.31 20.91
CA ASN A 124 -20.98 -19.53 22.30
C ASN A 124 -22.43 -20.02 22.42
N LYS A 125 -22.64 -21.29 22.06
CA LYS A 125 -23.93 -21.97 22.09
C LYS A 125 -24.66 -21.75 23.42
N SER A 126 -24.01 -22.00 24.55
CA SER A 126 -24.65 -21.91 25.87
C SER A 126 -25.09 -20.49 26.22
N LYS A 127 -24.31 -19.46 25.84
CA LYS A 127 -24.71 -18.06 26.02
C LYS A 127 -25.91 -17.71 25.16
N MET A 128 -25.86 -18.09 23.88
CA MET A 128 -26.96 -17.87 22.93
C MET A 128 -28.24 -18.57 23.40
N GLU A 129 -28.18 -19.84 23.80
CA GLU A 129 -29.33 -20.59 24.31
C GLU A 129 -29.96 -19.94 25.53
N LYS A 130 -29.13 -19.54 26.51
CA LYS A 130 -29.58 -18.87 27.73
C LYS A 130 -30.29 -17.56 27.41
N GLU A 131 -29.71 -16.75 26.53
CA GLU A 131 -30.27 -15.46 26.16
C GLU A 131 -31.54 -15.60 25.33
N ILE A 132 -31.50 -16.37 24.24
CA ILE A 132 -32.65 -16.61 23.36
C ILE A 132 -33.83 -17.17 24.16
N SER A 133 -33.58 -18.11 25.07
CA SER A 133 -34.64 -18.70 25.89
C SER A 133 -35.25 -17.75 26.92
N SER A 134 -34.61 -16.61 27.19
CA SER A 134 -35.06 -15.60 28.17
C SER A 134 -35.98 -14.53 27.57
N TYR A 135 -36.08 -14.47 26.23
CA TYR A 135 -36.88 -13.49 25.50
C TYR A 135 -37.88 -14.21 24.57
N ASP A 136 -38.91 -13.48 24.16
CA ASP A 136 -39.85 -13.96 23.14
C ASP A 136 -39.36 -13.57 21.73
N VAL A 137 -38.68 -12.43 21.64
CA VAL A 137 -38.15 -11.85 20.40
C VAL A 137 -36.80 -11.19 20.64
N ILE A 138 -35.82 -11.52 19.79
CA ILE A 138 -34.53 -10.84 19.68
C ILE A 138 -34.40 -10.31 18.26
N VAL A 139 -34.09 -9.03 18.09
CA VAL A 139 -33.94 -8.39 16.76
C VAL A 139 -32.71 -7.50 16.68
N GLY A 140 -32.36 -7.11 15.45
CA GLY A 140 -31.43 -6.01 15.23
C GLY A 140 -31.95 -4.69 15.80
N LYS A 141 -31.08 -3.93 16.48
CA LYS A 141 -31.35 -2.57 16.96
C LYS A 141 -31.89 -1.68 15.83
N ALA A 142 -32.88 -0.84 16.12
CA ALA A 142 -33.39 0.13 15.15
C ALA A 142 -32.39 1.28 14.88
N PHE A 143 -32.41 1.79 13.66
CA PHE A 143 -31.51 2.80 13.14
C PHE A 143 -32.17 4.18 13.17
N ASP A 144 -31.42 5.21 13.58
CA ASP A 144 -31.91 6.59 13.55
C ASP A 144 -31.82 7.14 12.13
N THR A 145 -32.98 7.33 11.49
CA THR A 145 -33.10 7.85 10.11
C THR A 145 -32.47 9.23 9.91
N THR A 146 -32.31 10.00 10.99
CA THR A 146 -31.65 11.32 10.95
C THR A 146 -30.12 11.22 10.84
N LYS A 147 -29.55 10.02 11.03
CA LYS A 147 -28.10 9.75 10.94
C LYS A 147 -27.69 9.09 9.64
N ILE A 148 -28.63 8.52 8.89
CA ILE A 148 -28.36 7.82 7.64
C ILE A 148 -27.87 8.81 6.58
N THR A 149 -26.66 8.61 6.06
CA THR A 149 -26.02 9.54 5.12
C THR A 149 -26.11 9.09 3.67
N ARG A 150 -26.29 7.78 3.44
CA ARG A 150 -26.34 7.18 2.10
C ARG A 150 -27.52 7.67 1.24
N VAL A 151 -28.63 7.94 1.91
CA VAL A 151 -29.74 8.76 1.41
C VAL A 151 -29.77 9.99 2.32
N ARG A 152 -30.02 11.19 1.79
CA ARG A 152 -30.06 12.42 2.60
C ARG A 152 -30.88 12.15 3.88
N PRO A 153 -30.37 12.50 5.08
CA PRO A 153 -31.04 12.24 6.36
C PRO A 153 -32.52 12.62 6.33
N ARG A 154 -33.36 11.76 6.92
CA ARG A 154 -34.82 11.91 6.95
C ARG A 154 -35.34 11.94 8.37
N ASN A 155 -36.50 12.56 8.55
CA ASN A 155 -37.10 12.70 9.88
C ASN A 155 -38.05 11.55 10.23
N SER A 156 -38.38 10.70 9.25
CA SER A 156 -39.27 9.57 9.45
C SER A 156 -38.90 8.37 8.57
N VAL A 157 -39.33 7.17 8.98
CA VAL A 157 -39.19 5.93 8.19
C VAL A 157 -39.92 6.05 6.85
N LYS A 158 -41.09 6.69 6.83
CA LYS A 158 -41.84 6.94 5.57
C LYS A 158 -41.01 7.77 4.60
N GLU A 159 -40.47 8.90 5.03
CA GLU A 159 -39.62 9.74 4.19
C GLU A 159 -38.37 8.99 3.68
N LEU A 160 -37.77 8.13 4.50
CA LEU A 160 -36.62 7.30 4.12
C LEU A 160 -36.96 6.37 2.95
N TRP A 161 -38.09 5.66 3.02
CA TRP A 161 -38.52 4.74 1.98
C TRP A 161 -38.91 5.46 0.69
N TYR A 162 -39.69 6.55 0.75
CA TYR A 162 -40.06 7.32 -0.44
C TYR A 162 -38.86 8.00 -1.11
N ALA A 163 -37.80 8.29 -0.35
CA ALA A 163 -36.54 8.80 -0.89
C ALA A 163 -35.67 7.73 -1.54
N SER A 164 -35.91 6.43 -1.27
CA SER A 164 -35.08 5.30 -1.71
C SER A 164 -35.45 4.80 -3.12
N ARG A 165 -35.65 5.72 -4.07
CA ARG A 165 -36.14 5.44 -5.44
C ARG A 165 -35.28 4.50 -6.28
N ASN A 166 -34.01 4.32 -5.90
CA ASN A 166 -33.10 3.36 -6.53
C ASN A 166 -33.38 1.91 -6.12
N LEU A 167 -34.16 1.70 -5.05
CA LEU A 167 -34.51 0.38 -4.53
C LEU A 167 -35.96 0.04 -4.86
N VAL A 168 -36.88 0.98 -4.61
CA VAL A 168 -38.31 0.78 -4.77
C VAL A 168 -39.00 2.07 -5.23
N ASP A 169 -40.02 1.94 -6.08
CA ASP A 169 -40.82 3.08 -6.52
C ASP A 169 -41.89 3.44 -5.47
N PRO A 170 -42.21 4.74 -5.27
CA PRO A 170 -43.21 5.16 -4.28
C PRO A 170 -44.55 4.43 -4.38
N ILE A 171 -44.99 4.15 -5.61
CA ILE A 171 -46.24 3.44 -5.89
C ILE A 171 -46.27 2.03 -5.27
N ALA A 172 -45.13 1.34 -5.16
CA ALA A 172 -45.07 0.05 -4.47
C ALA A 172 -45.33 0.19 -2.97
N ILE A 173 -44.83 1.28 -2.36
CA ILE A 173 -45.08 1.57 -0.94
C ILE A 173 -46.56 1.89 -0.73
N ASP A 174 -47.17 2.68 -1.63
CA ASP A 174 -48.60 2.99 -1.60
C ASP A 174 -49.46 1.72 -1.75
N THR A 175 -49.09 0.82 -2.67
CA THR A 175 -49.75 -0.49 -2.83
C THR A 175 -49.62 -1.34 -1.56
N LEU A 176 -48.44 -1.38 -0.94
CA LEU A 176 -48.23 -2.11 0.32
C LEU A 176 -49.12 -1.57 1.45
N ILE A 177 -49.17 -0.24 1.61
CA ILE A 177 -50.01 0.42 2.62
C ILE A 177 -51.47 -0.02 2.46
N LYS A 178 -51.98 0.04 1.23
CA LYS A 178 -53.37 -0.35 0.94
C LYS A 178 -53.63 -1.83 1.26
N ILE A 179 -52.69 -2.72 0.93
CA ILE A 179 -52.84 -4.15 1.26
C ILE A 179 -52.89 -4.38 2.78
N ILE A 180 -52.08 -3.66 3.54
CA ILE A 180 -52.11 -3.73 5.02
C ILE A 180 -53.46 -3.20 5.53
N GLU A 181 -53.95 -2.07 5.03
CA GLU A 181 -55.25 -1.50 5.40
C GLU A 181 -56.42 -2.46 5.09
N ASP A 182 -56.40 -3.11 3.92
CA ASP A 182 -57.48 -3.97 3.46
C ASP A 182 -57.48 -5.35 4.15
N ARG A 183 -56.31 -5.92 4.45
CA ARG A 183 -56.19 -7.33 4.91
C ARG A 183 -55.77 -7.48 6.37
N HIS A 184 -55.08 -6.50 6.92
CA HIS A 184 -54.55 -6.50 8.28
C HIS A 184 -54.82 -5.18 9.01
N PRO A 185 -56.11 -4.79 9.18
CA PRO A 185 -56.48 -3.55 9.85
C PRO A 185 -55.93 -3.44 11.28
N GLU A 186 -55.67 -4.58 11.94
CA GLU A 186 -55.03 -4.65 13.25
C GLU A 186 -53.59 -4.09 13.29
N LEU A 187 -52.90 -3.99 12.15
CA LEU A 187 -51.55 -3.44 12.05
C LEU A 187 -51.52 -1.97 11.59
N VAL A 188 -52.65 -1.38 11.20
CA VAL A 188 -52.69 -0.02 10.61
C VAL A 188 -52.19 1.03 11.59
N GLU A 189 -52.57 0.93 12.87
CA GLU A 189 -52.08 1.83 13.91
C GLU A 189 -50.55 1.74 14.06
N SER A 190 -50.02 0.52 14.22
CA SER A 190 -48.57 0.27 14.29
C SER A 190 -47.82 0.69 13.03
N MET A 191 -48.42 0.53 11.85
CA MET A 191 -47.85 0.97 10.57
C MET A 191 -47.70 2.50 10.54
N ASN A 192 -48.75 3.23 10.93
CA ASN A 192 -48.73 4.69 10.97
C ASN A 192 -47.70 5.21 11.97
N GLU A 193 -47.64 4.62 13.17
CA GLU A 193 -46.64 4.96 14.18
C GLU A 193 -45.21 4.68 13.71
N TYR A 194 -44.95 3.49 13.16
CA TYR A 194 -43.64 3.12 12.63
C TYR A 194 -43.21 4.05 11.49
N PHE A 195 -44.13 4.39 10.60
CA PHE A 195 -43.84 5.31 9.50
C PHE A 195 -43.57 6.74 9.94
N ALA A 196 -44.21 7.20 11.03
CA ALA A 196 -43.97 8.51 11.62
C ALA A 196 -42.68 8.54 12.47
N SER A 197 -42.26 7.39 13.00
CA SER A 197 -41.04 7.25 13.81
C SER A 197 -39.77 7.55 13.01
N LYS A 198 -38.72 7.97 13.72
CA LYS A 198 -37.35 8.10 13.17
C LYS A 198 -36.53 6.81 13.29
N TYR A 199 -37.08 5.73 13.86
CA TYR A 199 -36.36 4.50 14.14
C TYR A 199 -36.68 3.41 13.11
N TYR A 200 -35.85 3.32 12.07
CA TYR A 200 -35.98 2.34 10.99
C TYR A 200 -35.38 0.97 11.37
N ARG A 201 -36.13 -0.11 11.19
CA ARG A 201 -35.65 -1.48 11.44
C ARG A 201 -35.46 -2.22 10.11
N GLY A 202 -34.22 -2.21 9.61
CA GLY A 202 -33.85 -2.89 8.36
C GLY A 202 -32.99 -4.14 8.58
N TYR A 203 -32.73 -4.89 7.50
CA TYR A 203 -31.99 -6.16 7.53
C TYR A 203 -32.60 -7.17 8.50
N ASN A 204 -33.69 -7.83 8.08
CA ASN A 204 -34.50 -8.81 8.83
C ASN A 204 -33.70 -9.97 9.49
N CYS A 205 -32.92 -9.63 10.50
CA CYS A 205 -32.16 -10.51 11.38
C CYS A 205 -32.89 -10.60 12.71
N PHE A 206 -33.37 -11.78 13.06
CA PHE A 206 -34.17 -11.97 14.27
C PHE A 206 -34.03 -13.38 14.82
N VAL A 207 -34.49 -13.57 16.06
CA VAL A 207 -34.83 -14.86 16.68
C VAL A 207 -36.16 -14.67 17.43
N MET A 208 -37.13 -15.54 17.21
CA MET A 208 -38.49 -15.45 17.74
C MET A 208 -38.93 -16.79 18.29
N SER A 209 -39.78 -16.79 19.31
CA SER A 209 -40.48 -17.99 19.75
C SER A 209 -41.36 -18.55 18.61
N LYS A 210 -41.59 -19.87 18.59
CA LYS A 210 -42.44 -20.55 17.60
C LYS A 210 -43.80 -19.88 17.40
N LYS A 211 -44.45 -19.47 18.49
CA LYS A 211 -45.75 -18.79 18.45
C LYS A 211 -45.66 -17.49 17.65
N ILE A 212 -44.71 -16.62 18.00
CA ILE A 212 -44.56 -15.32 17.34
C ILE A 212 -44.11 -15.48 15.89
N PHE A 213 -43.16 -16.39 15.63
CA PHE A 213 -42.71 -16.68 14.27
C PHE A 213 -43.87 -17.13 13.38
N ASN A 214 -44.73 -18.03 13.87
CA ASN A 214 -45.87 -18.52 13.09
C ASN A 214 -46.90 -17.43 12.82
N GLU A 215 -47.26 -16.61 13.81
CA GLU A 215 -48.19 -15.50 13.60
C GLU A 215 -47.61 -14.43 12.66
N TYR A 216 -46.33 -14.08 12.84
CA TYR A 216 -45.63 -13.15 11.95
C TYR A 216 -45.64 -13.64 10.50
N ASN A 217 -45.31 -14.91 10.25
CA ASN A 217 -45.26 -15.44 8.89
C ASN A 217 -46.64 -15.55 8.22
N LYS A 218 -47.72 -15.79 9.00
CA LYS A 218 -49.08 -15.72 8.46
C LYS A 218 -49.36 -14.33 7.89
N VAL A 219 -49.06 -13.27 8.65
CA VAL A 219 -49.28 -11.89 8.22
C VAL A 219 -48.33 -11.50 7.08
N LEU A 220 -47.02 -11.75 7.27
CA LEU A 220 -46.00 -11.40 6.28
C LEU A 220 -46.30 -12.01 4.91
N PHE A 221 -46.51 -13.33 4.84
CA PHE A 221 -46.70 -13.97 3.53
C PHE A 221 -48.09 -13.71 2.95
N ASP A 222 -49.12 -13.47 3.76
CA ASP A 222 -50.41 -13.03 3.23
C ASP A 222 -50.31 -11.66 2.53
N ILE A 223 -49.58 -10.71 3.13
CA ILE A 223 -49.30 -9.40 2.53
C ILE A 223 -48.39 -9.55 1.30
N LEU A 224 -47.26 -10.25 1.42
CA LEU A 224 -46.28 -10.32 0.34
C LEU A 224 -46.78 -11.09 -0.88
N PHE A 225 -47.56 -12.15 -0.70
CA PHE A 225 -48.18 -12.85 -1.84
C PHE A 225 -49.25 -12.00 -2.51
N GLU A 226 -49.98 -11.18 -1.76
CA GLU A 226 -50.93 -10.26 -2.37
C GLU A 226 -50.23 -9.13 -3.10
N PHE A 227 -49.15 -8.58 -2.53
CA PHE A 227 -48.33 -7.57 -3.17
C PHE A 227 -47.72 -8.10 -4.48
N ASP A 228 -47.16 -9.31 -4.48
CA ASP A 228 -46.55 -9.95 -5.65
C ASP A 228 -47.55 -10.20 -6.79
N LYS A 229 -48.85 -10.36 -6.47
CA LYS A 229 -49.92 -10.44 -7.49
C LYS A 229 -50.29 -9.08 -8.06
N GLN A 230 -50.33 -8.04 -7.22
CA GLN A 230 -50.80 -6.71 -7.60
C GLN A 230 -49.72 -5.84 -8.27
N PHE A 231 -48.45 -6.06 -7.92
CA PHE A 231 -47.35 -5.19 -8.34
C PHE A 231 -46.50 -5.82 -9.45
N ASP A 232 -46.73 -5.37 -10.68
CA ASP A 232 -45.96 -5.81 -11.84
C ASP A 232 -44.53 -5.23 -11.83
N THR A 233 -43.54 -6.10 -11.87
CA THR A 233 -42.11 -5.73 -11.96
C THR A 233 -41.54 -5.96 -13.37
N THR A 234 -42.39 -6.21 -14.37
CA THR A 234 -41.98 -6.35 -15.77
C THR A 234 -41.21 -5.11 -16.22
N GLY A 235 -40.00 -5.34 -16.75
CA GLY A 235 -39.08 -4.28 -17.18
C GLY A 235 -38.21 -3.70 -16.06
N TYR A 236 -38.30 -4.19 -14.83
CA TYR A 236 -37.37 -3.81 -13.76
C TYR A 236 -36.02 -4.49 -13.95
N GLU A 237 -34.94 -3.82 -13.54
CA GLU A 237 -33.58 -4.34 -13.58
C GLU A 237 -32.85 -4.13 -12.25
N GLY A 238 -31.78 -4.92 -12.01
CA GLY A 238 -30.89 -4.75 -10.86
C GLY A 238 -31.62 -4.89 -9.51
N ASN A 239 -31.41 -3.94 -8.61
CA ASN A 239 -32.00 -3.99 -7.26
C ASN A 239 -33.53 -3.86 -7.27
N LYS A 240 -34.12 -3.20 -8.28
CA LYS A 240 -35.56 -2.98 -8.32
C LYS A 240 -36.36 -4.27 -8.45
N LEU A 241 -35.78 -5.32 -9.04
CA LEU A 241 -36.38 -6.67 -9.10
C LEU A 241 -36.70 -7.24 -7.71
N ARG A 242 -36.07 -6.70 -6.66
CA ARG A 242 -36.23 -7.14 -5.26
C ARG A 242 -37.35 -6.38 -4.53
N ALA A 243 -38.25 -5.70 -5.25
CA ALA A 243 -39.30 -4.86 -4.67
C ALA A 243 -40.11 -5.59 -3.59
N THR A 244 -40.54 -6.83 -3.85
CA THR A 244 -41.28 -7.65 -2.87
C THR A 244 -40.47 -7.91 -1.60
N GLY A 245 -39.18 -8.21 -1.72
CA GLY A 245 -38.28 -8.34 -0.57
C GLY A 245 -38.14 -7.04 0.24
N TYR A 246 -38.07 -5.88 -0.42
CA TYR A 246 -38.05 -4.59 0.28
C TYR A 246 -39.38 -4.28 0.98
N MET A 247 -40.52 -4.64 0.40
CA MET A 247 -41.82 -4.55 1.07
C MET A 247 -41.85 -5.46 2.31
N GLY A 248 -41.22 -6.63 2.24
CA GLY A 248 -41.01 -7.49 3.40
C GLY A 248 -40.24 -6.82 4.52
N GLU A 249 -39.20 -6.02 4.22
CA GLU A 249 -38.47 -5.26 5.24
C GLU A 249 -39.37 -4.20 5.92
N ILE A 250 -40.31 -3.59 5.18
CA ILE A 250 -41.30 -2.67 5.76
C ILE A 250 -42.26 -3.42 6.69
N VAL A 251 -42.86 -4.52 6.22
CA VAL A 251 -43.79 -5.33 7.01
C VAL A 251 -43.12 -5.88 8.28
N TYR A 252 -41.85 -6.31 8.16
CA TYR A 252 -41.03 -6.68 9.31
C TYR A 252 -40.93 -5.55 10.34
N GLY A 253 -40.59 -4.34 9.90
CA GLY A 253 -40.50 -3.17 10.77
C GLY A 253 -41.84 -2.83 11.46
N VAL A 254 -42.95 -2.84 10.72
CA VAL A 254 -44.30 -2.63 11.23
C VAL A 254 -44.66 -3.68 12.29
N TYR A 255 -44.44 -4.96 12.00
CA TYR A 255 -44.79 -6.03 12.92
C TYR A 255 -43.91 -6.03 14.18
N MET A 256 -42.62 -5.71 14.05
CA MET A 256 -41.76 -5.54 15.23
C MET A 256 -42.18 -4.35 16.08
N TRP A 257 -42.66 -3.27 15.44
CA TRP A 257 -43.21 -2.12 16.15
C TRP A 257 -44.47 -2.49 16.93
N TYR A 258 -45.40 -3.24 16.30
CA TYR A 258 -46.58 -3.81 16.94
C TYR A 258 -46.21 -4.65 18.17
N LEU A 259 -45.30 -5.61 18.02
CA LEU A 259 -44.86 -6.44 19.14
C LEU A 259 -44.24 -5.62 20.28
N GLN A 260 -43.41 -4.63 19.94
CA GLN A 260 -42.66 -3.84 20.92
C GLN A 260 -43.53 -2.85 21.71
N HIS A 261 -44.61 -2.31 21.11
CA HIS A 261 -45.39 -1.23 21.71
C HIS A 261 -46.83 -1.60 22.05
N HIS A 262 -47.40 -2.61 21.39
CA HIS A 262 -48.81 -2.99 21.49
C HIS A 262 -49.02 -4.39 22.08
N THR A 263 -47.94 -5.04 22.55
CA THR A 263 -48.00 -6.34 23.23
C THR A 263 -47.05 -6.41 24.41
N ASP A 264 -47.28 -7.33 25.35
CA ASP A 264 -46.40 -7.57 26.51
C ASP A 264 -45.21 -8.50 26.22
N CYS A 265 -44.77 -8.61 24.95
CA CYS A 265 -43.72 -9.55 24.58
C CYS A 265 -42.35 -9.15 25.17
N LYS A 266 -41.57 -10.15 25.62
CA LYS A 266 -40.19 -9.91 26.07
C LYS A 266 -39.30 -9.67 24.86
N PHE A 267 -38.99 -8.41 24.61
CA PHE A 267 -38.26 -7.95 23.44
C PHE A 267 -36.81 -7.59 23.79
N LEU A 268 -35.85 -8.05 22.99
CA LEU A 268 -34.44 -7.68 23.12
C LEU A 268 -33.89 -7.15 21.79
N GLU A 269 -33.17 -6.03 21.86
CA GLU A 269 -32.40 -5.53 20.73
C GLU A 269 -30.92 -5.92 20.85
N ARG A 270 -30.36 -6.47 19.77
CA ARG A 270 -28.94 -6.75 19.61
C ARG A 270 -28.35 -5.96 18.44
N GLN A 271 -27.07 -5.64 18.53
CA GLN A 271 -26.37 -5.00 17.42
C GLN A 271 -26.19 -5.99 16.26
N ILE A 272 -26.44 -5.56 15.02
CA ILE A 272 -26.10 -6.34 13.83
C ILE A 272 -24.62 -6.15 13.52
N VAL A 273 -23.90 -7.25 13.30
CA VAL A 273 -22.56 -7.25 12.72
C VAL A 273 -22.64 -7.60 11.23
N TYR A 274 -21.99 -6.82 10.39
CA TYR A 274 -21.85 -7.03 8.94
C TYR A 274 -20.42 -7.44 8.60
N PHE A 275 -20.26 -8.55 7.87
CA PHE A 275 -18.97 -9.03 7.38
C PHE A 275 -18.78 -8.70 5.89
N LYS A 276 -17.75 -7.91 5.54
CA LYS A 276 -17.47 -7.56 4.13
C LYS A 276 -17.09 -8.76 3.28
N ASN A 277 -16.27 -9.68 3.83
CA ASN A 277 -15.82 -10.89 3.14
C ASN A 277 -16.28 -12.13 3.90
N THR A 278 -16.99 -12.99 3.18
CA THR A 278 -17.55 -14.24 3.70
C THR A 278 -17.27 -15.41 2.78
N GLU A 279 -16.50 -15.25 1.70
CA GLU A 279 -16.18 -16.31 0.75
C GLU A 279 -15.50 -17.51 1.44
N ALA A 280 -15.93 -18.71 1.07
CA ALA A 280 -15.34 -19.95 1.54
C ALA A 280 -14.02 -20.24 0.82
N ASP A 281 -13.09 -20.88 1.53
CA ASP A 281 -11.87 -21.40 0.95
C ASP A 281 -12.21 -22.57 -0.02
N PRO A 282 -11.49 -22.75 -1.13
CA PRO A 282 -11.59 -23.96 -1.95
C PRO A 282 -11.58 -25.26 -1.13
N ASP A 283 -10.78 -25.32 -0.05
CA ASP A 283 -10.55 -26.53 0.74
C ASP A 283 -11.28 -26.55 2.10
N ALA A 284 -12.03 -25.50 2.45
CA ALA A 284 -12.79 -25.42 3.71
C ALA A 284 -14.13 -24.69 3.55
N ASN A 285 -15.22 -25.44 3.74
CA ASN A 285 -16.59 -24.97 3.60
C ASN A 285 -17.22 -24.49 4.92
N THR A 286 -16.61 -24.80 6.07
CA THR A 286 -17.06 -24.33 7.40
C THR A 286 -15.92 -23.66 8.18
N LEU A 287 -16.24 -22.78 9.14
CA LEU A 287 -15.23 -22.21 10.04
C LEU A 287 -14.52 -23.32 10.85
N ALA A 288 -15.09 -24.50 11.04
CA ALA A 288 -14.53 -25.65 11.73
C ALA A 288 -13.69 -26.51 10.81
N GLN A 289 -13.94 -26.55 9.50
CA GLN A 289 -12.96 -27.10 8.54
C GLN A 289 -11.74 -26.19 8.46
N ARG A 290 -11.97 -24.87 8.51
CA ARG A 290 -10.92 -23.87 8.75
C ARG A 290 -10.29 -24.00 10.15
N THR A 291 -10.97 -24.62 11.13
CA THR A 291 -10.46 -24.91 12.49
C THR A 291 -9.85 -26.32 12.62
N LEU A 292 -10.16 -27.31 11.78
CA LEU A 292 -9.46 -28.60 11.72
C LEU A 292 -8.06 -28.42 11.11
N SER A 293 -7.87 -27.34 10.34
CA SER A 293 -6.57 -26.77 10.06
C SER A 293 -5.95 -25.94 11.20
N TYR A 294 -6.59 -25.74 12.36
CA TYR A 294 -6.03 -24.94 13.46
C TYR A 294 -6.04 -25.63 14.84
N LYS A 295 -7.13 -26.19 15.37
CA LYS A 295 -7.13 -26.94 16.64
C LYS A 295 -7.04 -28.44 16.43
N LYS A 296 -5.83 -28.92 16.11
CA LYS A 296 -5.37 -30.27 16.47
C LYS A 296 -4.54 -30.17 17.76
N PRO A 297 -4.34 -31.26 18.52
CA PRO A 297 -3.43 -31.26 19.67
C PRO A 297 -2.06 -30.75 19.18
N ASN A 298 -1.54 -29.67 19.76
CA ASN A 298 -0.37 -28.85 19.35
C ASN A 298 -0.65 -27.44 18.78
N ASP A 299 -1.69 -26.75 19.24
CA ASP A 299 -1.86 -25.29 19.05
C ASP A 299 -0.90 -24.46 19.93
N ASP A 300 0.20 -25.08 20.38
CA ASP A 300 1.14 -24.58 21.38
C ASP A 300 2.35 -23.85 20.77
N ILE A 301 2.39 -23.66 19.46
CA ILE A 301 3.46 -22.95 18.74
C ILE A 301 2.83 -21.88 17.84
N LYS A 302 3.22 -20.62 18.04
CA LYS A 302 2.82 -19.51 17.15
C LYS A 302 4.02 -18.65 16.81
N ILE A 303 4.24 -18.42 15.52
CA ILE A 303 5.22 -17.46 15.00
C ILE A 303 4.45 -16.25 14.50
N PHE A 304 4.53 -15.16 15.25
CA PHE A 304 3.91 -13.89 14.90
C PHE A 304 4.72 -13.23 13.80
N VAL A 305 4.07 -12.92 12.67
CA VAL A 305 4.69 -12.21 11.55
C VAL A 305 4.20 -10.77 11.59
N SER A 306 5.14 -9.84 11.72
CA SER A 306 4.85 -8.41 11.77
C SER A 306 4.82 -7.80 10.38
N HIS A 307 3.65 -7.29 9.97
CA HIS A 307 3.37 -6.67 8.69
C HIS A 307 3.26 -5.16 8.79
N ARG A 308 3.80 -4.47 7.79
CA ARG A 308 3.68 -3.02 7.68
C ARG A 308 2.26 -2.62 7.30
N MET A 309 1.80 -1.50 7.84
CA MET A 309 0.49 -0.93 7.52
C MET A 309 0.35 -0.54 6.04
N ASP A 310 1.44 -0.11 5.40
CA ASP A 310 1.43 0.47 4.05
C ASP A 310 1.70 -0.55 2.94
N LEU A 311 1.76 -1.85 3.25
CA LEU A 311 2.02 -2.90 2.28
C LEU A 311 1.11 -4.11 2.49
N ASP A 312 0.23 -4.39 1.52
CA ASP A 312 -0.48 -5.68 1.45
C ASP A 312 0.51 -6.79 1.11
N SER A 313 1.03 -7.45 2.15
CA SER A 313 2.09 -8.45 2.01
C SER A 313 1.51 -9.86 1.94
N ALA A 314 2.09 -10.69 1.07
CA ALA A 314 1.82 -12.11 0.97
C ALA A 314 2.01 -12.78 2.33
N VAL A 315 1.15 -13.74 2.61
CA VAL A 315 1.17 -14.51 3.86
C VAL A 315 1.48 -15.96 3.55
N ILE A 316 2.13 -16.63 4.49
CA ILE A 316 2.40 -18.05 4.38
C ILE A 316 1.17 -18.81 4.86
N GLY A 317 0.61 -19.66 3.99
CA GLY A 317 -0.53 -20.54 4.29
C GLY A 317 -0.17 -21.72 5.21
N ASN A 318 0.45 -21.44 6.36
CA ASN A 318 0.79 -22.43 7.38
C ASN A 318 0.35 -21.90 8.75
N ARG A 319 -0.40 -22.75 9.48
CA ARG A 319 -1.06 -22.43 10.75
C ARG A 319 -0.15 -22.04 11.92
N ILE A 320 1.15 -22.32 11.83
CA ILE A 320 2.13 -21.83 12.81
C ILE A 320 2.29 -20.32 12.69
N PHE A 321 2.14 -19.75 11.49
CA PHE A 321 2.31 -18.32 11.27
C PHE A 321 1.03 -17.54 11.57
N GLU A 322 1.14 -16.56 12.45
CA GLU A 322 0.07 -15.64 12.81
C GLU A 322 0.43 -14.24 12.31
N ASN A 323 -0.29 -13.76 11.30
CA ASN A 323 0.05 -12.52 10.60
C ASN A 323 -0.67 -11.35 11.27
N TYR A 324 0.11 -10.39 11.79
CA TYR A 324 -0.38 -9.20 12.48
C TYR A 324 0.19 -7.94 11.84
N LYS A 325 -0.61 -6.88 11.79
CA LYS A 325 -0.13 -5.57 11.40
C LYS A 325 0.36 -4.79 12.60
N CYS A 326 1.50 -4.13 12.43
CA CYS A 326 1.91 -3.10 13.35
C CYS A 326 1.12 -1.80 13.11
N ASN A 327 0.92 -1.02 14.18
CA ASN A 327 0.25 0.29 14.16
C ASN A 327 -1.25 0.24 13.78
N ALA A 328 -1.94 -0.89 13.95
CA ALA A 328 -3.31 -1.06 13.48
C ALA A 328 -4.33 -0.05 14.07
N GLY A 329 -4.04 0.57 15.22
CA GLY A 329 -4.90 1.57 15.87
C GLY A 329 -5.03 2.90 15.11
N SER A 330 -4.17 3.16 14.11
CA SER A 330 -4.26 4.38 13.29
C SER A 330 -5.36 4.29 12.23
N ALA A 331 -6.17 5.36 12.10
CA ALA A 331 -7.38 5.48 11.27
C ALA A 331 -7.21 5.28 9.73
N ARG A 332 -6.04 4.84 9.25
CA ARG A 332 -5.69 4.63 7.83
C ARG A 332 -5.56 3.15 7.43
N CYS A 333 -5.98 2.20 8.27
CA CYS A 333 -5.78 0.77 7.99
C CYS A 333 -6.89 0.17 7.09
N PHE A 334 -6.57 -0.13 5.83
CA PHE A 334 -7.52 -0.69 4.83
C PHE A 334 -7.31 -2.19 4.50
N LEU A 335 -6.40 -2.87 5.19
CA LEU A 335 -5.93 -4.21 4.83
C LEU A 335 -6.66 -5.34 5.62
N LYS A 336 -6.86 -6.52 5.01
CA LYS A 336 -7.64 -7.67 5.56
C LYS A 336 -6.82 -8.62 6.47
N MET A 337 -6.22 -8.15 7.56
CA MET A 337 -5.39 -8.97 8.50
C MET A 337 -5.50 -8.41 9.92
N ASN A 338 -5.31 -9.27 10.94
CA ASN A 338 -5.33 -8.92 12.36
C ASN A 338 -4.41 -7.73 12.67
N GLY A 339 -4.86 -6.84 13.56
CA GLY A 339 -4.08 -5.74 14.11
C GLY A 339 -3.53 -6.04 15.50
N ASP A 340 -2.46 -5.35 15.86
CA ASP A 340 -1.85 -5.31 17.20
C ASP A 340 -2.55 -4.33 18.16
N ASP A 341 -3.74 -3.84 17.81
CA ASP A 341 -4.47 -2.74 18.45
C ASP A 341 -5.61 -3.22 19.38
N THR A 342 -5.47 -4.42 19.93
CA THR A 342 -6.51 -5.05 20.76
C THR A 342 -5.94 -5.57 22.07
N GLY A 343 -6.75 -5.63 23.12
CA GLY A 343 -6.27 -6.00 24.46
C GLY A 343 -5.20 -5.04 24.98
N ASP A 344 -4.28 -5.52 25.83
CA ASP A 344 -3.12 -4.73 26.28
C ASP A 344 -2.11 -4.62 25.14
N ASN A 345 -1.87 -3.40 24.68
CA ASN A 345 -1.09 -3.15 23.47
C ASN A 345 -0.35 -1.81 23.47
N ILE A 346 0.58 -1.68 22.53
CA ILE A 346 1.35 -0.45 22.26
C ILE A 346 1.25 -0.04 20.78
N SER A 347 0.12 -0.32 20.12
CA SER A 347 -0.06 -0.07 18.69
C SER A 347 0.23 1.39 18.31
N ASP A 348 -0.21 2.35 19.13
CA ASP A 348 0.02 3.79 18.92
C ASP A 348 1.51 4.20 19.03
N LEU A 349 2.34 3.37 19.67
CA LEU A 349 3.78 3.57 19.78
C LEU A 349 4.56 2.87 18.65
N ALA A 350 3.90 2.22 17.71
CA ALA A 350 4.56 1.53 16.60
C ALA A 350 5.40 2.46 15.72
N LYS A 351 5.17 3.78 15.73
CA LYS A 351 6.09 4.74 15.08
C LYS A 351 7.51 4.74 15.69
N TYR A 352 7.63 4.36 16.95
CA TYR A 352 8.90 4.22 17.69
C TYR A 352 9.40 2.77 17.69
N PHE A 353 8.49 1.84 17.97
CA PHE A 353 8.79 0.41 18.19
C PHE A 353 8.72 -0.45 16.93
N SER A 354 8.14 0.08 15.85
CA SER A 354 8.00 -0.58 14.55
C SER A 354 7.36 -1.96 14.68
N GLU A 355 7.99 -3.01 14.14
CA GLU A 355 7.50 -4.37 14.15
C GLU A 355 7.33 -4.98 15.56
N LEU A 356 7.95 -4.38 16.60
CA LEU A 356 7.92 -4.87 17.99
C LEU A 356 6.58 -4.65 18.70
N SER A 357 5.71 -3.77 18.19
CA SER A 357 4.37 -3.60 18.77
C SER A 357 3.56 -4.90 18.68
N VAL A 358 3.79 -5.70 17.63
CA VAL A 358 3.25 -7.06 17.48
C VAL A 358 3.86 -8.03 18.51
N GLN A 359 5.17 -7.92 18.79
CA GLN A 359 5.81 -8.75 19.82
C GLN A 359 5.23 -8.44 21.21
N TYR A 360 5.06 -7.16 21.54
CA TYR A 360 4.41 -6.74 22.79
C TYR A 360 2.98 -7.27 22.87
N TRP A 361 2.22 -7.13 21.78
CA TRP A 361 0.87 -7.64 21.71
C TRP A 361 0.83 -9.16 21.96
N ALA A 362 1.72 -9.92 21.33
CA ALA A 362 1.81 -11.36 21.56
C ALA A 362 2.15 -11.70 23.03
N TRP A 363 3.04 -10.94 23.67
CA TRP A 363 3.40 -11.10 25.08
C TRP A 363 2.22 -10.88 26.02
N LYS A 364 1.31 -9.96 25.71
CA LYS A 364 0.20 -9.63 26.59
C LYS A 364 -1.08 -10.39 26.31
N ASN A 365 -1.27 -10.88 25.08
CA ASN A 365 -2.57 -11.36 24.61
C ASN A 365 -2.58 -12.81 24.12
N ALA A 366 -1.42 -13.42 23.85
CA ALA A 366 -1.35 -14.81 23.42
C ALA A 366 -0.94 -15.74 24.58
N ASP A 367 -1.44 -16.98 24.56
CA ASP A 367 -1.09 -18.02 25.51
C ASP A 367 -0.72 -19.33 24.80
N VAL A 368 0.56 -19.49 24.49
CA VAL A 368 1.12 -20.67 23.80
C VAL A 368 2.43 -21.13 24.45
N ASN A 369 2.92 -22.33 24.14
CA ASN A 369 4.16 -22.87 24.71
C ASN A 369 5.42 -22.38 24.00
N TYR A 370 5.32 -22.01 22.72
CA TYR A 370 6.40 -21.47 21.92
C TYR A 370 5.94 -20.24 21.14
N TYR A 371 6.70 -19.15 21.29
CA TYR A 371 6.47 -17.87 20.65
C TYR A 371 7.57 -17.61 19.65
N GLY A 372 7.22 -17.28 18.41
CA GLY A 372 8.17 -16.79 17.43
C GLY A 372 7.83 -15.40 16.94
N LEU A 373 8.84 -14.73 16.43
CA LEU A 373 8.71 -13.46 15.72
C LEU A 373 9.42 -13.57 14.37
N CYS A 374 8.72 -13.14 13.33
CA CYS A 374 9.26 -12.93 11.99
C CYS A 374 8.74 -11.59 11.45
N HIS A 375 9.36 -11.11 10.38
CA HIS A 375 8.91 -9.90 9.69
C HIS A 375 8.25 -10.27 8.37
N TYR A 376 7.42 -9.39 7.81
CA TYR A 376 6.76 -9.60 6.51
C TYR A 376 7.68 -9.99 5.35
N ARG A 377 9.00 -9.78 5.49
CA ARG A 377 10.02 -10.11 4.48
C ARG A 377 11.23 -10.86 5.02
N ARG A 378 11.21 -11.33 6.28
CA ARG A 378 12.30 -12.10 6.88
C ARG A 378 11.76 -13.27 7.68
N TYR A 379 12.18 -14.47 7.31
CA TYR A 379 11.72 -15.72 7.91
C TYR A 379 12.90 -16.65 8.23
N LEU A 380 12.79 -17.44 9.29
CA LEU A 380 13.73 -18.53 9.57
C LEU A 380 13.42 -19.71 8.63
N SER A 381 14.43 -20.19 7.91
CA SER A 381 14.32 -21.42 7.09
C SER A 381 14.26 -22.64 7.99
N PHE A 382 13.25 -23.49 7.80
CA PHE A 382 13.09 -24.78 8.47
C PHE A 382 13.53 -25.96 7.59
N SER A 383 14.03 -25.68 6.38
CA SER A 383 14.60 -26.67 5.48
C SER A 383 15.85 -27.31 6.08
N ASN A 384 16.02 -28.62 5.83
CA ASN A 384 17.26 -29.34 6.18
C ASN A 384 18.41 -29.02 5.21
N LYS A 385 18.14 -28.33 4.09
CA LYS A 385 19.17 -27.91 3.13
C LYS A 385 19.84 -26.63 3.61
N LYS A 386 21.16 -26.55 3.40
CA LYS A 386 21.92 -25.30 3.56
C LYS A 386 21.91 -24.53 2.23
N PHE A 387 21.76 -23.22 2.34
CA PHE A 387 21.75 -22.30 1.21
C PHE A 387 22.83 -21.25 1.36
N ASP A 388 23.29 -20.66 0.26
CA ASP A 388 24.28 -19.60 0.29
C ASP A 388 23.67 -18.32 0.90
N GLN A 389 24.42 -17.71 1.82
CA GLN A 389 24.07 -16.43 2.46
C GLN A 389 24.87 -15.32 1.80
N CYS A 390 24.26 -14.14 1.68
CA CYS A 390 25.02 -12.95 1.34
C CYS A 390 25.86 -12.49 2.56
N SER A 391 26.75 -11.53 2.34
CA SER A 391 27.59 -10.94 3.39
C SER A 391 26.82 -10.30 4.55
N ARG A 392 25.51 -10.11 4.41
CA ARG A 392 24.58 -9.64 5.47
C ARG A 392 23.96 -10.78 6.29
N GLY A 393 24.46 -12.01 6.15
CA GLY A 393 24.10 -13.16 6.99
C GLY A 393 22.73 -13.77 6.71
N TYR A 394 22.08 -13.40 5.60
CA TYR A 394 20.79 -13.97 5.19
C TYR A 394 20.82 -14.41 3.73
N ILE A 395 19.92 -15.33 3.40
CA ILE A 395 19.65 -15.79 2.04
C ILE A 395 18.80 -14.73 1.35
N ILE A 396 19.17 -14.34 0.13
CA ILE A 396 18.33 -13.43 -0.68
C ILE A 396 17.44 -14.29 -1.57
N GLU A 397 16.14 -14.19 -1.37
CA GLU A 397 15.14 -14.75 -2.26
C GLU A 397 14.37 -13.62 -2.96
N ASN A 398 14.02 -13.83 -4.23
CA ASN A 398 13.40 -12.79 -5.03
C ASN A 398 11.95 -12.54 -4.60
N MET A 399 11.17 -13.59 -4.36
CA MET A 399 9.72 -13.46 -4.16
C MET A 399 9.21 -14.46 -3.13
N LEU A 400 8.32 -14.02 -2.24
CA LEU A 400 7.60 -14.89 -1.31
C LEU A 400 6.39 -15.53 -2.01
N ASN A 401 6.62 -16.65 -2.71
CA ASN A 401 5.61 -17.44 -3.42
C ASN A 401 5.64 -18.92 -2.98
N ASP A 402 4.70 -19.74 -3.47
CA ASP A 402 4.57 -21.15 -3.07
C ASP A 402 5.86 -21.96 -3.24
N GLU A 403 6.60 -21.73 -4.33
CA GLU A 403 7.87 -22.43 -4.60
C GLU A 403 8.92 -22.08 -3.54
N SER A 404 9.08 -20.80 -3.23
CA SER A 404 10.03 -20.35 -2.20
C SER A 404 9.62 -20.80 -0.79
N ILE A 405 8.31 -20.79 -0.50
CA ILE A 405 7.75 -21.25 0.78
C ILE A 405 8.08 -22.73 0.99
N GLU A 406 7.91 -23.56 -0.06
CA GLU A 406 8.26 -24.97 -0.03
C GLU A 406 9.77 -25.19 0.07
N LYS A 407 10.58 -24.46 -0.73
CA LYS A 407 12.05 -24.52 -0.74
C LYS A 407 12.66 -24.34 0.64
N TYR A 408 12.12 -23.43 1.45
CA TYR A 408 12.61 -23.11 2.80
C TYR A 408 11.88 -23.87 3.92
N GLY A 409 11.03 -24.84 3.59
CA GLY A 409 10.33 -25.67 4.57
C GLY A 409 9.27 -24.92 5.37
N LEU A 410 8.71 -23.84 4.83
CA LEU A 410 7.76 -22.97 5.55
C LEU A 410 6.31 -23.44 5.40
N LYS A 411 6.04 -24.42 4.53
CA LYS A 411 4.72 -25.07 4.37
C LYS A 411 4.54 -26.29 5.27
N ASP A 412 5.64 -26.92 5.68
CA ASP A 412 5.65 -28.20 6.42
C ASP A 412 5.43 -27.98 7.92
N TYR A 413 4.15 -27.94 8.32
CA TYR A 413 3.78 -27.78 9.72
C TYR A 413 4.42 -28.84 10.63
N ASP A 414 4.31 -30.13 10.28
CA ASP A 414 4.73 -31.22 11.16
C ASP A 414 6.26 -31.24 11.32
N GLY A 415 7.00 -31.00 10.23
CA GLY A 415 8.45 -30.84 10.26
C GLY A 415 8.89 -29.65 11.11
N MET A 416 8.25 -28.48 10.93
CA MET A 416 8.50 -27.29 11.74
C MET A 416 8.23 -27.54 13.22
N ALA A 417 7.06 -28.06 13.57
CA ALA A 417 6.67 -28.34 14.95
C ALA A 417 7.61 -29.35 15.62
N LYS A 418 7.96 -30.43 14.90
CA LYS A 418 8.91 -31.44 15.39
C LYS A 418 10.32 -30.87 15.60
N GLN A 419 10.73 -29.88 14.80
CA GLN A 419 12.01 -29.18 15.02
C GLN A 419 11.91 -28.24 16.21
N ILE A 420 10.89 -27.38 16.27
CA ILE A 420 10.71 -26.37 17.32
C ILE A 420 10.67 -27.02 18.71
N LYS A 421 9.90 -28.09 18.90
CA LYS A 421 9.76 -28.78 20.20
C LYS A 421 11.05 -29.43 20.72
N LYS A 422 12.13 -29.49 19.94
CA LYS A 422 13.43 -30.02 20.38
C LYS A 422 14.32 -28.98 21.06
N TYR A 423 14.01 -27.70 20.90
CA TYR A 423 14.88 -26.59 21.29
C TYR A 423 14.11 -25.57 22.10
N ASP A 424 14.78 -24.95 23.07
CA ASP A 424 14.21 -23.84 23.85
C ASP A 424 14.27 -22.53 23.06
N LEU A 425 15.26 -22.41 22.15
CA LEU A 425 15.47 -21.25 21.29
C LEU A 425 15.89 -21.71 19.89
N ILE A 426 15.16 -21.23 18.88
CA ILE A 426 15.60 -21.19 17.49
C ILE A 426 15.82 -19.73 17.10
N THR A 427 16.98 -19.40 16.57
CA THR A 427 17.35 -18.04 16.18
C THR A 427 18.03 -18.01 14.81
N GLY A 428 18.21 -16.82 14.23
CA GLY A 428 19.09 -16.62 13.09
C GLY A 428 20.56 -16.91 13.45
N GLY A 429 21.33 -17.45 12.51
CA GLY A 429 22.77 -17.63 12.71
C GLY A 429 23.51 -16.32 12.95
N SER A 430 24.56 -16.35 13.77
CA SER A 430 25.43 -15.19 13.99
C SER A 430 26.26 -14.87 12.75
N MET A 431 26.58 -13.59 12.56
CA MET A 431 27.53 -13.13 11.53
C MET A 431 28.85 -12.75 12.18
N ASN A 432 29.97 -13.10 11.54
CA ASN A 432 31.27 -12.60 11.94
C ASN A 432 31.47 -11.18 11.38
N VAL A 433 31.68 -10.20 12.27
CA VAL A 433 31.86 -8.79 11.91
C VAL A 433 33.03 -8.60 10.93
N ASP A 434 34.11 -9.37 11.10
CA ASP A 434 35.29 -9.26 10.21
C ASP A 434 35.02 -9.78 8.78
N GLU A 435 34.03 -10.64 8.60
CA GLU A 435 33.67 -11.24 7.30
C GLU A 435 32.64 -10.41 6.54
N MET A 436 32.04 -9.39 7.17
CA MET A 436 31.11 -8.50 6.50
C MET A 436 31.85 -7.63 5.49
N ASP A 437 31.42 -7.64 4.23
CA ASP A 437 32.06 -6.91 3.13
C ASP A 437 31.50 -5.48 2.91
N PHE A 438 30.62 -5.02 3.79
CA PHE A 438 29.94 -3.72 3.69
C PHE A 438 30.27 -2.80 4.86
N LEU A 439 30.13 -1.49 4.63
CA LEU A 439 30.39 -0.44 5.62
C LEU A 439 29.10 -0.05 6.37
N PHE A 440 29.20 0.10 7.68
CA PHE A 440 28.13 0.64 8.52
C PHE A 440 28.34 2.14 8.68
N GLY A 441 27.38 2.96 8.24
CA GLY A 441 27.53 4.42 8.27
C GLY A 441 28.79 4.93 7.54
N GLY A 442 29.25 4.19 6.52
CA GLY A 442 30.48 4.51 5.79
C GLY A 442 31.79 4.09 6.48
N LYS A 443 31.74 3.36 7.61
CA LYS A 443 32.91 2.90 8.37
C LYS A 443 32.95 1.37 8.53
N ARG A 444 34.14 0.81 8.73
CA ARG A 444 34.35 -0.60 9.09
C ARG A 444 34.08 -0.77 10.59
N ALA A 445 33.36 -1.83 10.96
CA ALA A 445 33.21 -2.27 12.35
C ALA A 445 34.18 -3.42 12.63
N HIS A 446 34.64 -3.54 13.87
CA HIS A 446 35.50 -4.64 14.34
C HIS A 446 34.88 -5.42 15.50
N CYS A 447 33.93 -4.82 16.20
CA CYS A 447 33.11 -5.48 17.22
C CYS A 447 31.65 -5.00 17.15
N ILE A 448 30.77 -5.61 17.95
CA ILE A 448 29.35 -5.24 18.01
C ILE A 448 29.16 -3.79 18.48
N LYS A 449 29.97 -3.33 19.44
CA LYS A 449 29.93 -1.94 19.89
C LYS A 449 30.15 -0.96 18.73
N ASP A 450 31.10 -1.24 17.85
CA ASP A 450 31.36 -0.38 16.68
C ASP A 450 30.13 -0.28 15.78
N ILE A 451 29.47 -1.42 15.50
CA ILE A 451 28.27 -1.46 14.65
C ILE A 451 27.21 -0.48 15.14
N PHE A 452 26.93 -0.45 16.44
CA PHE A 452 25.91 0.44 17.00
C PHE A 452 26.41 1.89 17.11
N MET A 453 27.69 2.12 17.38
CA MET A 453 28.23 3.48 17.56
C MET A 453 28.49 4.24 16.24
N ILE A 454 28.69 3.55 15.11
CA ILE A 454 28.98 4.21 13.82
C ILE A 454 27.73 4.49 12.98
N GLN A 455 26.54 4.05 13.42
CA GLN A 455 25.27 4.23 12.69
C GLN A 455 24.54 5.54 13.07
N GLU A 456 25.28 6.67 13.16
CA GLU A 456 24.75 7.99 13.55
C GLU A 456 23.61 8.53 12.66
N HIS A 457 23.52 8.01 11.44
CA HIS A 457 22.44 8.30 10.50
C HIS A 457 21.10 7.67 10.91
N LEU A 458 21.11 6.61 11.72
CA LEU A 458 19.92 5.93 12.22
C LEU A 458 19.51 6.41 13.61
N PHE A 459 20.47 6.62 14.52
CA PHE A 459 20.23 7.05 15.90
C PHE A 459 21.48 7.73 16.48
N ASP A 460 21.32 8.53 17.53
CA ASP A 460 22.43 9.19 18.23
C ASP A 460 23.23 8.18 19.07
N LYS A 461 24.54 8.40 19.22
CA LYS A 461 25.43 7.55 20.03
C LYS A 461 25.04 7.46 21.50
N SER A 462 24.40 8.50 22.02
CA SER A 462 23.84 8.51 23.38
C SER A 462 22.71 7.47 23.58
N ALA A 463 22.06 7.00 22.50
CA ALA A 463 21.01 5.99 22.59
C ALA A 463 21.56 4.62 23.05
N PRO A 464 22.50 3.96 22.34
CA PRO A 464 23.06 2.68 22.80
C PRO A 464 23.80 2.81 24.14
N GLU A 465 24.43 3.96 24.43
CA GLU A 465 25.04 4.23 25.74
C GLU A 465 24.01 4.23 26.87
N LEU A 466 22.89 4.92 26.69
CA LEU A 466 21.80 4.92 27.67
C LEU A 466 21.15 3.54 27.78
N THR A 467 20.97 2.81 26.67
CA THR A 467 20.44 1.44 26.71
C THR A 467 21.31 0.51 27.55
N LEU A 468 22.64 0.53 27.36
CA LEU A 468 23.57 -0.28 28.16
C LEU A 468 23.52 0.11 29.65
N LYS A 469 23.50 1.41 29.95
CA LYS A 469 23.34 1.91 31.33
C LYS A 469 22.05 1.41 31.98
N LEU A 470 20.94 1.43 31.24
CA LEU A 470 19.64 0.93 31.74
C LEU A 470 19.63 -0.59 31.93
N VAL A 471 20.38 -1.34 31.12
CA VAL A 471 20.59 -2.78 31.35
C VAL A 471 21.26 -2.99 32.71
N ASP A 472 22.32 -2.23 33.02
CA ASP A 472 23.03 -2.33 34.30
C ASP A 472 22.18 -1.94 35.50
N GLU A 473 21.35 -0.90 35.36
CA GLU A 473 20.49 -0.41 36.45
C GLU A 473 19.28 -1.30 36.72
N LEU A 474 18.61 -1.77 35.67
CA LEU A 474 17.31 -2.45 35.79
C LEU A 474 17.43 -3.98 35.81
N TYR A 475 18.44 -4.52 35.12
CA TYR A 475 18.63 -5.96 34.95
C TYR A 475 20.11 -6.36 35.01
N PRO A 476 20.78 -6.15 36.17
CA PRO A 476 22.20 -6.39 36.34
C PRO A 476 22.63 -7.84 36.04
N GLU A 477 21.69 -8.80 36.03
CA GLU A 477 21.97 -10.18 35.61
C GLU A 477 22.38 -10.32 34.13
N TYR A 478 22.11 -9.30 33.29
CA TYR A 478 22.52 -9.25 31.89
C TYR A 478 23.78 -8.40 31.64
N SER A 479 24.24 -7.61 32.61
CA SER A 479 25.38 -6.68 32.45
C SER A 479 26.64 -7.35 31.90
N LYS A 480 27.06 -8.45 32.50
CA LYS A 480 28.25 -9.19 32.05
C LYS A 480 28.09 -9.71 30.62
N ALA A 481 26.89 -10.20 30.27
CA ALA A 481 26.60 -10.64 28.91
C ALA A 481 26.57 -9.47 27.93
N ALA A 482 26.10 -8.30 28.35
CA ALA A 482 26.09 -7.08 27.54
C ALA A 482 27.50 -6.60 27.21
N GLU A 483 28.38 -6.54 28.21
CA GLU A 483 29.79 -6.19 28.04
C GLU A 483 30.50 -7.17 27.08
N GLU A 484 30.38 -8.47 27.35
CA GLU A 484 31.00 -9.52 26.53
C GLU A 484 30.43 -9.55 25.10
N TYR A 485 29.13 -9.30 24.91
CA TYR A 485 28.50 -9.23 23.59
C TYR A 485 28.97 -7.99 22.82
N MET A 486 29.05 -6.83 23.47
CA MET A 486 29.52 -5.59 22.84
C MET A 486 30.97 -5.71 22.35
N ALA A 487 31.82 -6.46 23.08
CA ALA A 487 33.20 -6.77 22.67
C ALA A 487 33.30 -7.92 21.66
N SER A 488 32.21 -8.65 21.39
CA SER A 488 32.19 -9.81 20.50
C SER A 488 32.34 -9.42 19.03
N LYS A 489 32.73 -10.42 18.22
CA LYS A 489 32.67 -10.38 16.74
C LYS A 489 31.47 -11.11 16.16
N LYS A 490 30.63 -11.73 16.99
CA LYS A 490 29.45 -12.48 16.57
C LYS A 490 28.20 -11.62 16.70
N TYR A 491 27.67 -11.17 15.57
CA TYR A 491 26.50 -10.30 15.51
C TYR A 491 25.22 -11.11 15.33
N TYR A 492 24.27 -10.96 16.27
CA TYR A 492 22.91 -11.52 16.19
C TYR A 492 21.95 -10.39 15.81
N ALA A 493 21.35 -10.47 14.62
CA ALA A 493 20.63 -9.36 14.00
C ALA A 493 19.18 -9.71 13.63
N TYR A 494 18.39 -8.67 13.31
CA TYR A 494 17.06 -8.74 12.69
C TYR A 494 15.92 -9.30 13.54
N ASN A 495 16.12 -9.63 14.82
CA ASN A 495 15.07 -10.03 15.76
C ASN A 495 14.08 -11.07 15.19
N CYS A 496 14.59 -12.18 14.63
CA CYS A 496 13.77 -13.32 14.21
C CYS A 496 14.11 -14.55 15.05
N PHE A 497 13.13 -15.10 15.74
CA PHE A 497 13.33 -16.19 16.68
C PHE A 497 12.07 -17.06 16.84
N VAL A 498 12.25 -18.22 17.48
CA VAL A 498 11.21 -19.01 18.14
C VAL A 498 11.75 -19.39 19.52
N MET A 499 11.04 -19.06 20.58
CA MET A 499 11.43 -19.25 21.97
C MET A 499 10.36 -20.05 22.71
N SER A 500 10.76 -20.86 23.70
CA SER A 500 9.83 -21.39 24.70
C SER A 500 9.15 -20.25 25.46
N LYS A 501 7.97 -20.50 26.02
CA LYS A 501 7.20 -19.53 26.82
C LYS A 501 8.03 -18.89 27.93
N GLU A 502 8.85 -19.68 28.62
CA GLU A 502 9.77 -19.17 29.66
C GLU A 502 10.74 -18.14 29.09
N LEU A 503 11.47 -18.49 28.02
CA LEU A 503 12.47 -17.60 27.42
C LEU A 503 11.82 -16.37 26.78
N PHE A 504 10.67 -16.53 26.12
CA PHE A 504 9.95 -15.41 25.51
C PHE A 504 9.47 -14.40 26.55
N ASN A 505 8.84 -14.86 27.63
CA ASN A 505 8.37 -13.98 28.70
C ASN A 505 9.54 -13.27 29.38
N ARG A 506 10.65 -13.97 29.60
CA ARG A 506 11.87 -13.39 30.15
C ARG A 506 12.45 -12.32 29.22
N PHE A 507 12.53 -12.62 27.93
CA PHE A 507 13.02 -11.68 26.93
C PHE A 507 12.15 -10.43 26.87
N CYS A 508 10.82 -10.58 26.77
CA CYS A 508 9.92 -9.43 26.70
C CYS A 508 9.95 -8.59 27.99
N THR A 509 10.08 -9.23 29.15
CA THR A 509 10.21 -8.51 30.43
C THR A 509 11.48 -7.66 30.44
N PHE A 510 12.62 -8.24 30.05
CA PHE A 510 13.89 -7.53 29.94
C PHE A 510 13.83 -6.41 28.88
N GLU A 511 13.40 -6.75 27.67
CA GLU A 511 13.38 -5.84 26.53
C GLU A 511 12.45 -4.65 26.75
N PHE A 512 11.17 -4.89 27.03
CA PHE A 512 10.21 -3.80 27.20
C PHE A 512 10.42 -3.04 28.52
N GLY A 513 10.95 -3.69 29.56
CA GLY A 513 11.36 -3.00 30.78
C GLY A 513 12.42 -1.94 30.51
N VAL A 514 13.48 -2.29 29.78
CA VAL A 514 14.52 -1.32 29.38
C VAL A 514 13.97 -0.28 28.40
N LEU A 515 13.22 -0.69 27.38
CA LEU A 515 12.74 0.24 26.35
C LEU A 515 11.72 1.26 26.87
N PHE A 516 10.84 0.88 27.80
CA PHE A 516 9.91 1.82 28.41
C PHE A 516 10.62 2.81 29.33
N GLU A 517 11.64 2.39 30.06
CA GLU A 517 12.46 3.32 30.83
C GLU A 517 13.31 4.22 29.94
N PHE A 518 13.85 3.68 28.84
CA PHE A 518 14.55 4.45 27.81
C PHE A 518 13.67 5.57 27.25
N MET A 519 12.41 5.26 26.92
CA MET A 519 11.44 6.26 26.41
C MET A 519 11.15 7.40 27.40
N LYS A 520 11.32 7.18 28.71
CA LYS A 520 11.15 8.24 29.73
C LYS A 520 12.38 9.14 29.84
N ARG A 521 13.57 8.58 29.68
CA ARG A 521 14.85 9.28 29.93
C ARG A 521 15.49 9.86 28.68
N PHE A 522 15.17 9.31 27.51
CA PHE A 522 15.72 9.75 26.24
C PHE A 522 14.78 10.77 25.58
N ASP A 523 15.29 11.97 25.32
CA ASP A 523 14.52 13.05 24.71
C ASP A 523 14.23 12.77 23.22
N MET A 524 13.08 12.18 22.95
CA MET A 524 12.63 11.89 21.58
C MET A 524 12.09 13.11 20.82
N SER A 525 11.91 14.27 21.47
CA SER A 525 11.23 15.44 20.87
C SER A 525 12.00 16.07 19.70
N LYS A 526 13.31 15.84 19.64
CA LYS A 526 14.23 16.38 18.63
C LYS A 526 14.34 15.54 17.36
N TYR A 527 13.74 14.34 17.33
CA TYR A 527 13.93 13.38 16.25
C TYR A 527 12.72 13.33 15.30
N GLN A 528 13.00 13.12 14.01
CA GLN A 528 12.00 12.95 12.95
C GLN A 528 12.46 11.87 11.97
N GLY A 529 11.57 11.42 11.07
CA GLY A 529 11.89 10.44 10.04
C GLY A 529 12.38 9.11 10.61
N THR A 530 13.46 8.56 10.06
CA THR A 530 14.03 7.26 10.49
C THR A 530 14.52 7.26 11.93
N LYS A 531 14.99 8.40 12.46
CA LYS A 531 15.47 8.52 13.85
C LYS A 531 14.35 8.39 14.89
N MET A 532 13.08 8.49 14.50
CA MET A 532 11.97 8.17 15.40
C MET A 532 11.98 6.69 15.81
N ARG A 533 12.60 5.81 15.02
CA ARG A 533 12.70 4.36 15.30
C ARG A 533 13.82 4.00 16.27
N THR A 534 14.48 4.97 16.90
CA THR A 534 15.56 4.72 17.88
C THR A 534 15.22 3.60 18.88
N PRO A 535 14.02 3.57 19.52
CA PRO A 535 13.65 2.47 20.42
C PRO A 535 13.64 1.09 19.74
N GLY A 536 13.15 1.01 18.50
CA GLY A 536 13.22 -0.21 17.70
C GLY A 536 14.65 -0.66 17.39
N TYR A 537 15.59 0.28 17.16
CA TYR A 537 17.00 -0.06 17.01
C TYR A 537 17.65 -0.52 18.32
N MET A 538 17.26 0.07 19.46
CA MET A 538 17.75 -0.34 20.77
C MET A 538 17.25 -1.74 21.16
N SER A 539 16.09 -2.17 20.66
CA SER A 539 15.66 -3.57 20.76
C SER A 539 16.62 -4.53 20.05
N GLU A 540 17.20 -4.19 18.89
CA GLU A 540 18.22 -5.05 18.26
C GLU A 540 19.48 -5.22 19.13
N VAL A 541 19.83 -4.18 19.91
CA VAL A 541 20.90 -4.27 20.92
C VAL A 541 20.50 -5.27 22.02
N LEU A 542 19.33 -5.08 22.61
CA LEU A 542 18.82 -5.91 23.72
C LEU A 542 18.63 -7.37 23.31
N TYR A 543 18.14 -7.62 22.09
CA TYR A 543 18.02 -8.95 21.50
C TYR A 543 19.37 -9.65 21.44
N GLY A 544 20.39 -9.00 20.89
CA GLY A 544 21.73 -9.57 20.82
C GLY A 544 22.32 -9.91 22.20
N ILE A 545 22.15 -9.02 23.18
CA ILE A 545 22.55 -9.23 24.58
C ILE A 545 21.84 -10.46 25.16
N PHE A 546 20.52 -10.55 24.99
CA PHE A 546 19.72 -11.65 25.51
C PHE A 546 20.12 -13.00 24.90
N ILE A 547 20.30 -13.06 23.58
CA ILE A 547 20.75 -14.29 22.90
C ILE A 547 22.13 -14.70 23.40
N TYR A 548 23.07 -13.76 23.54
CA TYR A 548 24.39 -14.03 24.08
C TYR A 548 24.32 -14.58 25.52
N TRP A 549 23.47 -13.98 26.37
CA TRP A 549 23.22 -14.46 27.72
C TRP A 549 22.65 -15.89 27.73
N VAL A 550 21.64 -16.19 26.91
CA VAL A 550 21.04 -17.55 26.80
C VAL A 550 22.11 -18.58 26.45
N LEU A 551 22.97 -18.27 25.48
CA LEU A 551 24.08 -19.15 25.07
C LEU A 551 25.08 -19.39 26.21
N LYS A 552 25.33 -18.38 27.05
CA LYS A 552 26.24 -18.48 28.21
C LYS A 552 25.68 -19.31 29.35
N GLN A 553 24.35 -19.41 29.48
CA GLN A 553 23.73 -20.24 30.53
C GLN A 553 24.00 -21.74 30.34
N ARG A 554 24.29 -22.20 29.11
CA ARG A 554 24.58 -23.61 28.75
C ARG A 554 23.52 -24.66 29.12
N LYS A 555 22.41 -24.27 29.75
CA LYS A 555 21.28 -25.13 30.10
C LYS A 555 20.19 -25.20 29.04
N TYR A 556 20.13 -24.21 28.14
CA TYR A 556 19.12 -24.12 27.09
C TYR A 556 19.59 -24.83 25.80
N LYS A 557 18.70 -25.56 25.15
CA LYS A 557 18.92 -26.17 23.84
C LYS A 557 18.67 -25.12 22.77
N VAL A 558 19.74 -24.67 22.10
CA VAL A 558 19.68 -23.61 21.08
C VAL A 558 19.95 -24.17 19.69
N LYS A 559 19.18 -23.71 18.70
CA LYS A 559 19.37 -24.00 17.29
C LYS A 559 19.49 -22.71 16.48
N GLU A 560 20.48 -22.66 15.59
CA GLU A 560 20.59 -21.60 14.60
C GLU A 560 20.05 -22.08 13.25
N ASN A 561 19.03 -21.38 12.74
CA ASN A 561 18.47 -21.56 11.40
C ASN A 561 18.92 -20.40 10.49
N GLN A 562 18.98 -20.65 9.18
CA GLN A 562 19.33 -19.59 8.23
C GLN A 562 18.15 -18.63 8.06
N LEU A 563 18.44 -17.34 8.02
CA LEU A 563 17.43 -16.31 7.77
C LEU A 563 17.26 -16.12 6.26
N VAL A 564 16.02 -16.02 5.79
CA VAL A 564 15.67 -15.73 4.39
C VAL A 564 15.09 -14.32 4.32
N PHE A 565 15.62 -13.48 3.44
CA PHE A 565 15.10 -12.17 3.09
C PHE A 565 14.43 -12.21 1.72
N PHE A 566 13.15 -11.85 1.66
CA PHE A 566 12.38 -11.78 0.42
C PHE A 566 12.38 -10.34 -0.12
N ARG A 567 12.81 -10.15 -1.38
CA ARG A 567 12.81 -8.83 -2.02
C ARG A 567 11.40 -8.33 -2.34
N GLU A 568 10.56 -9.22 -2.85
CA GLU A 568 9.18 -8.96 -3.19
C GLU A 568 8.25 -9.76 -2.29
N THR A 569 7.36 -9.06 -1.61
CA THR A 569 6.37 -9.65 -0.70
C THR A 569 4.99 -9.08 -0.92
N ASN A 570 4.73 -8.25 -1.94
CA ASN A 570 3.39 -7.76 -2.22
C ASN A 570 2.47 -8.93 -2.64
N ALA A 571 1.34 -9.07 -1.97
CA ALA A 571 0.41 -10.19 -2.15
C ALA A 571 -0.06 -10.36 -3.60
N ALA A 572 -0.31 -9.26 -4.33
CA ALA A 572 -0.78 -9.31 -5.71
C ALA A 572 0.30 -9.83 -6.66
N LYS A 573 1.58 -9.50 -6.41
CA LYS A 573 2.71 -9.97 -7.23
C LYS A 573 3.07 -11.42 -6.91
N CYS A 574 2.99 -11.80 -5.64
CA CYS A 574 3.33 -13.14 -5.18
C CYS A 574 2.31 -14.23 -5.56
N LYS A 575 1.06 -13.86 -5.91
CA LYS A 575 0.02 -14.80 -6.37
C LYS A 575 0.10 -15.16 -7.86
N VAL A 576 0.96 -14.49 -8.62
CA VAL A 576 1.15 -14.82 -10.04
C VAL A 576 2.05 -16.06 -10.10
N THR A 577 1.47 -17.20 -10.47
CA THR A 577 2.23 -18.43 -10.69
C THR A 577 3.31 -18.15 -11.75
N PRO A 578 4.58 -18.54 -11.53
CA PRO A 578 5.53 -18.59 -12.63
C PRO A 578 4.94 -19.49 -13.71
N ALA A 579 4.87 -19.02 -14.95
CA ALA A 579 4.47 -19.86 -16.05
C ALA A 579 5.43 -21.05 -16.13
N LYS A 580 5.00 -22.21 -15.61
CA LYS A 580 5.59 -23.49 -16.00
C LYS A 580 5.51 -23.54 -17.51
N THR A 581 6.65 -23.80 -18.14
CA THR A 581 6.81 -24.09 -19.57
C THR A 581 5.74 -25.07 -20.03
N ALA A 582 4.61 -24.55 -20.53
CA ALA A 582 3.54 -25.31 -21.14
C ALA A 582 3.65 -25.16 -22.65
N ALA A 583 3.65 -26.31 -23.32
CA ALA A 583 3.70 -26.46 -24.76
C ALA A 583 2.72 -25.52 -25.48
N THR A 584 3.15 -25.08 -26.67
CA THR A 584 2.40 -24.27 -27.64
C THR A 584 0.91 -24.60 -27.68
N PRO A 585 0.01 -23.67 -27.33
CA PRO A 585 -1.42 -23.87 -27.52
C PRO A 585 -1.76 -23.74 -29.02
N LYS A 586 -2.44 -24.75 -29.56
CA LYS A 586 -3.10 -24.68 -30.87
C LYS A 586 -4.16 -23.57 -30.83
N LYS A 587 -4.14 -22.68 -31.84
CA LYS A 587 -5.11 -21.59 -32.03
C LYS A 587 -6.55 -22.13 -32.02
N PRO A 588 -7.48 -21.53 -31.25
CA PRO A 588 -8.91 -21.67 -31.50
C PRO A 588 -9.30 -20.81 -32.72
N LYS A 589 -10.18 -21.35 -33.57
CA LYS A 589 -10.76 -20.65 -34.73
C LYS A 589 -11.58 -19.44 -34.25
N LYS A 590 -11.36 -18.29 -34.90
CA LYS A 590 -12.12 -17.04 -34.68
C LYS A 590 -13.49 -17.15 -35.36
N ASP A 591 -14.56 -16.98 -34.59
CA ASP A 591 -15.78 -16.32 -35.08
C ASP A 591 -15.77 -14.88 -34.56
N GLU A 592 -15.74 -13.92 -35.48
CA GLU A 592 -15.77 -12.48 -35.19
C GLU A 592 -17.23 -12.00 -35.24
N SER A 593 -17.77 -11.54 -34.11
CA SER A 593 -19.17 -11.06 -34.03
C SER A 593 -19.37 -9.77 -34.84
N VAL A 594 -20.53 -9.69 -35.51
CA VAL A 594 -20.98 -8.57 -36.37
C VAL A 594 -20.86 -7.21 -35.65
N LEU A 595 -21.04 -7.19 -34.33
CA LEU A 595 -20.92 -6.00 -33.48
C LEU A 595 -19.53 -5.36 -33.52
N LYS A 596 -18.46 -6.17 -33.56
CA LYS A 596 -17.07 -5.67 -33.65
C LYS A 596 -16.81 -5.00 -35.00
N LYS A 597 -17.45 -5.48 -36.07
CA LYS A 597 -17.33 -4.94 -37.44
C LYS A 597 -18.00 -3.57 -37.56
N ILE A 598 -19.17 -3.42 -36.93
CA ILE A 598 -19.91 -2.14 -36.86
C ILE A 598 -19.10 -1.12 -36.04
N MET A 599 -18.65 -1.48 -34.83
CA MET A 599 -17.88 -0.58 -33.97
C MET A 599 -16.57 -0.09 -34.60
N ARG A 600 -15.90 -0.94 -35.40
CA ARG A 600 -14.65 -0.61 -36.11
C ARG A 600 -14.86 0.41 -37.24
N ASN A 601 -16.04 0.45 -37.85
CA ASN A 601 -16.35 1.38 -38.95
C ASN A 601 -16.91 2.71 -38.45
N THR A 602 -17.68 2.70 -37.36
CA THR A 602 -18.44 3.89 -36.90
C THR A 602 -17.67 4.76 -35.92
N PHE A 603 -16.79 4.20 -35.07
CA PHE A 603 -16.15 4.96 -33.98
C PHE A 603 -14.61 5.06 -34.13
N PRO A 604 -14.07 6.25 -34.47
CA PRO A 604 -12.63 6.48 -34.54
C PRO A 604 -11.89 6.12 -33.24
N ALA A 605 -12.48 6.42 -32.08
CA ALA A 605 -11.90 6.10 -30.77
C ALA A 605 -11.77 4.59 -30.53
N TYR A 606 -12.70 3.77 -31.04
CA TYR A 606 -12.63 2.31 -30.95
C TYR A 606 -11.52 1.72 -31.83
N ARG A 607 -11.27 2.31 -33.01
CA ARG A 607 -10.11 1.96 -33.86
C ARG A 607 -8.79 2.30 -33.20
N VAL A 608 -8.72 3.42 -32.50
CA VAL A 608 -7.53 3.84 -31.74
C VAL A 608 -7.31 2.90 -30.55
N ALA A 609 -8.35 2.53 -29.82
CA ALA A 609 -8.26 1.57 -28.72
C ALA A 609 -7.77 0.19 -29.19
N LEU A 610 -8.31 -0.34 -30.30
CA LEU A 610 -7.86 -1.59 -30.91
C LEU A 610 -6.40 -1.54 -31.40
N ARG A 611 -5.99 -0.43 -32.04
CA ARG A 611 -4.59 -0.23 -32.44
C ARG A 611 -3.66 -0.14 -31.23
N ASN A 612 -4.10 0.47 -30.14
CA ASN A 612 -3.33 0.58 -28.91
C ASN A 612 -3.22 -0.77 -28.21
N GLU A 613 -4.27 -1.59 -28.23
CA GLU A 613 -4.25 -2.96 -27.69
C GLU A 613 -3.35 -3.89 -28.51
N GLU A 614 -3.43 -3.82 -29.85
CA GLU A 614 -2.54 -4.55 -30.77
C GLU A 614 -1.08 -4.11 -30.62
N ARG A 615 -0.83 -2.79 -30.50
CA ARG A 615 0.51 -2.24 -30.25
C ARG A 615 1.03 -2.61 -28.88
N LEU A 616 0.20 -2.62 -27.84
CA LEU A 616 0.57 -3.04 -26.49
C LEU A 616 0.94 -4.53 -26.47
N GLY A 617 0.17 -5.38 -27.15
CA GLY A 617 0.50 -6.80 -27.33
C GLY A 617 1.83 -7.01 -28.06
N ALA A 618 2.07 -6.27 -29.14
CA ALA A 618 3.33 -6.30 -29.89
C ALA A 618 4.51 -5.76 -29.06
N LEU A 619 4.30 -4.70 -28.28
CA LEU A 619 5.33 -4.10 -27.42
C LEU A 619 5.70 -5.05 -26.29
N VAL A 620 4.73 -5.66 -25.62
CA VAL A 620 4.95 -6.67 -24.57
C VAL A 620 5.69 -7.88 -25.11
N ALA A 621 5.33 -8.37 -26.31
CA ALA A 621 6.05 -9.46 -26.97
C ALA A 621 7.50 -9.05 -27.31
N SER A 622 7.72 -7.84 -27.80
CA SER A 622 9.05 -7.32 -28.13
C SER A 622 9.92 -7.07 -26.91
N VAL A 623 9.35 -6.60 -25.79
CA VAL A 623 10.04 -6.40 -24.50
C VAL A 623 10.45 -7.74 -23.90
N ASN A 624 9.58 -8.76 -23.99
CA ASN A 624 9.92 -10.11 -23.56
C ASN A 624 11.01 -10.74 -24.44
N ASP A 625 10.99 -10.52 -25.75
CA ASP A 625 12.02 -11.00 -26.69
C ASP A 625 13.36 -10.24 -26.49
N LEU A 626 13.31 -8.93 -26.22
CA LEU A 626 14.47 -8.11 -25.87
C LEU A 626 15.04 -8.46 -24.50
N GLN A 627 14.21 -8.77 -23.49
CA GLN A 627 14.68 -9.28 -22.20
C GLN A 627 15.34 -10.65 -22.34
N LYS A 628 14.78 -11.54 -23.17
CA LYS A 628 15.36 -12.86 -23.44
C LYS A 628 16.72 -12.73 -24.16
N LYS A 629 16.79 -11.92 -25.22
CA LYS A 629 18.03 -11.60 -25.93
C LYS A 629 19.04 -10.86 -25.05
N SER A 630 18.61 -9.94 -24.20
CA SER A 630 19.46 -9.21 -23.23
C SER A 630 20.03 -10.16 -22.18
N THR A 631 19.28 -11.17 -21.75
CA THR A 631 19.74 -12.16 -20.77
C THR A 631 20.77 -13.10 -21.40
N GLU A 632 20.56 -13.52 -22.65
CA GLU A 632 21.51 -14.30 -23.45
C GLU A 632 22.78 -13.49 -23.78
N HIS A 633 22.65 -12.22 -24.17
CA HIS A 633 23.78 -11.32 -24.41
C HIS A 633 24.55 -11.00 -23.12
N SER A 634 23.86 -10.83 -21.99
CA SER A 634 24.51 -10.59 -20.69
C SER A 634 25.25 -11.83 -20.19
N ALA A 635 24.75 -13.04 -20.47
CA ALA A 635 25.44 -14.29 -20.17
C ALA A 635 26.66 -14.51 -21.07
N LEU A 636 26.56 -14.15 -22.36
CA LEU A 636 27.68 -14.19 -23.31
C LEU A 636 28.74 -13.14 -22.95
N LEU A 637 28.33 -11.91 -22.65
CA LEU A 637 29.21 -10.81 -22.23
C LEU A 637 29.86 -11.13 -20.88
N ALA A 638 29.13 -11.72 -19.93
CA ALA A 638 29.71 -12.17 -18.66
C ALA A 638 30.73 -13.30 -18.86
N ARG A 639 30.52 -14.23 -19.80
CA ARG A 639 31.52 -15.24 -20.17
C ARG A 639 32.74 -14.62 -20.85
N THR A 640 32.55 -13.73 -21.82
CA THR A 640 33.65 -13.05 -22.53
C THR A 640 34.44 -12.15 -21.59
N VAL A 641 33.77 -11.40 -20.71
CA VAL A 641 34.41 -10.58 -19.67
C VAL A 641 35.18 -11.45 -18.68
N LYS A 642 34.68 -12.64 -18.30
CA LYS A 642 35.39 -13.56 -17.40
C LYS A 642 36.64 -14.18 -18.06
N VAL A 643 36.60 -14.40 -19.38
CA VAL A 643 37.75 -14.88 -20.18
C VAL A 643 38.79 -13.76 -20.41
N CYS A 644 38.35 -12.52 -20.63
CA CYS A 644 39.24 -11.36 -20.74
C CYS A 644 39.83 -10.94 -19.37
N GLN A 645 39.09 -11.13 -18.26
CA GLN A 645 39.56 -10.83 -16.90
C GLN A 645 40.62 -11.81 -16.38
N SER A 646 40.63 -13.06 -16.86
CA SER A 646 41.67 -14.04 -16.50
C SER A 646 42.99 -13.83 -17.24
N THR A 647 43.04 -12.93 -18.22
CA THR A 647 44.21 -12.69 -19.08
C THR A 647 44.76 -11.26 -19.01
N ALA A 648 44.10 -10.33 -18.30
CA ALA A 648 44.51 -8.93 -18.21
C ALA A 648 45.38 -8.59 -16.98
N PRO A 649 46.38 -7.69 -17.08
CA PRO A 649 47.22 -7.25 -15.97
C PRO A 649 46.44 -6.57 -14.84
N LYS A 650 46.93 -6.73 -13.59
CA LYS A 650 46.29 -6.26 -12.35
C LYS A 650 45.96 -4.75 -12.30
N SER A 651 46.55 -3.93 -13.17
CA SER A 651 46.29 -2.48 -13.24
C SER A 651 44.93 -2.11 -13.86
N VAL A 652 44.26 -3.04 -14.57
CA VAL A 652 42.98 -2.75 -15.27
C VAL A 652 41.75 -3.23 -14.49
N GLN A 653 41.91 -4.00 -13.41
CA GLN A 653 40.80 -4.56 -12.63
C GLN A 653 40.12 -3.56 -11.66
N ALA A 654 40.65 -2.33 -11.53
CA ALA A 654 40.19 -1.35 -10.54
C ALA A 654 39.17 -0.31 -11.05
N ALA A 655 38.86 -0.29 -12.35
CA ALA A 655 37.83 0.59 -12.89
C ALA A 655 36.65 -0.26 -13.39
N VAL A 656 35.42 0.13 -13.01
CA VAL A 656 34.11 -0.38 -13.47
C VAL A 656 33.36 -1.20 -12.41
N ALA A 657 32.64 -0.49 -11.53
CA ALA A 657 31.45 -1.00 -10.85
C ALA A 657 30.46 0.15 -10.52
N LYS A 658 29.65 0.56 -11.50
CA LYS A 658 28.38 1.25 -11.24
C LYS A 658 27.29 0.60 -12.09
N SER A 659 26.29 0.03 -11.41
CA SER A 659 25.05 -0.47 -12.03
C SER A 659 24.30 0.65 -12.76
N PRO A 660 23.55 0.34 -13.83
CA PRO A 660 22.77 1.36 -14.53
C PRO A 660 21.68 1.90 -13.60
N ILE A 661 21.59 3.22 -13.51
CA ILE A 661 20.54 3.93 -12.79
C ILE A 661 19.28 3.84 -13.66
N ILE A 662 18.27 3.09 -13.19
CA ILE A 662 16.93 3.14 -13.78
C ILE A 662 16.25 4.40 -13.25
N ALA A 663 15.67 5.18 -14.15
CA ALA A 663 14.93 6.42 -13.87
C ALA A 663 13.98 6.27 -12.66
N THR A 664 14.29 6.97 -11.57
CA THR A 664 13.53 7.04 -10.32
C THR A 664 12.17 7.73 -10.47
N SER A 665 11.94 8.41 -11.60
CA SER A 665 10.66 9.02 -12.01
C SER A 665 9.55 8.01 -12.35
N LEU A 666 9.86 6.71 -12.44
CA LEU A 666 8.92 5.64 -12.79
C LEU A 666 8.44 4.81 -11.58
N ARG A 667 8.67 5.26 -10.34
CA ARG A 667 8.25 4.52 -9.15
C ARG A 667 6.77 4.75 -8.81
N LYS A 668 6.05 3.63 -8.67
CA LYS A 668 4.59 3.54 -8.47
C LYS A 668 4.11 4.15 -7.14
N ASP A 669 4.96 4.18 -6.12
CA ASP A 669 4.69 4.68 -4.77
C ASP A 669 4.51 6.21 -4.68
N ILE A 670 5.13 6.98 -5.59
CA ILE A 670 5.05 8.44 -5.62
C ILE A 670 3.70 8.91 -6.19
N TRP A 671 3.08 8.09 -7.02
CA TRP A 671 1.91 8.44 -7.82
C TRP A 671 0.56 8.26 -7.09
N ASP A 672 0.48 7.33 -6.14
CA ASP A 672 -0.73 7.04 -5.38
C ASP A 672 -1.15 8.16 -4.40
N ALA A 673 -0.23 9.08 -4.05
CA ALA A 673 -0.48 10.07 -3.01
C ALA A 673 -1.25 11.33 -3.44
N LYS A 674 -1.36 11.64 -4.76
CA LYS A 674 -1.78 12.98 -5.20
C LYS A 674 -2.82 13.09 -6.34
N THR A 675 -3.29 12.00 -6.97
CA THR A 675 -4.24 12.12 -8.10
C THR A 675 -5.48 11.24 -7.92
N LEU A 676 -6.62 11.89 -7.64
CA LEU A 676 -7.97 11.31 -7.48
C LEU A 676 -8.55 10.74 -8.78
N THR A 677 -8.02 9.65 -9.35
CA THR A 677 -8.69 8.92 -10.45
C THR A 677 -8.46 7.40 -10.41
N SER A 678 -9.41 6.65 -10.98
CA SER A 678 -9.78 5.26 -10.63
C SER A 678 -8.97 4.12 -11.28
N ASN A 679 -7.89 4.38 -12.01
CA ASN A 679 -7.03 3.32 -12.57
C ASN A 679 -5.57 3.76 -12.75
N ILE A 680 -4.70 3.35 -11.81
CA ILE A 680 -3.27 3.74 -11.80
C ILE A 680 -2.49 3.27 -13.03
N ASN A 681 -2.78 2.08 -13.58
CA ASN A 681 -2.07 1.59 -14.75
C ASN A 681 -2.42 2.40 -15.99
N LEU A 682 -3.69 2.81 -16.11
CA LEU A 682 -4.12 3.72 -17.17
C LEU A 682 -3.45 5.08 -17.02
N ASN A 683 -3.43 5.65 -15.82
CA ASN A 683 -2.79 6.94 -15.61
C ASN A 683 -1.28 6.87 -15.90
N ILE A 684 -0.57 5.81 -15.49
CA ILE A 684 0.88 5.67 -15.74
C ILE A 684 1.13 5.58 -17.25
N ALA A 685 0.29 4.83 -17.97
CA ALA A 685 0.35 4.75 -19.42
C ALA A 685 0.05 6.13 -20.07
N CYS A 686 -0.95 6.86 -19.57
CA CYS A 686 -1.27 8.20 -20.04
C CYS A 686 -0.14 9.20 -19.78
N LEU A 687 0.49 9.22 -18.60
CA LEU A 687 1.64 10.08 -18.33
C LEU A 687 2.84 9.70 -19.18
N ALA A 688 3.15 8.40 -19.31
CA ALA A 688 4.26 7.96 -20.14
C ALA A 688 4.07 8.43 -21.61
N ASN A 689 2.84 8.33 -22.13
CA ASN A 689 2.50 8.88 -23.43
C ASN A 689 2.58 10.42 -23.46
N GLU A 690 2.11 11.11 -22.43
CA GLU A 690 2.19 12.57 -22.33
C GLU A 690 3.65 13.06 -22.35
N ILE A 691 4.53 12.44 -21.56
CA ILE A 691 5.97 12.73 -21.54
C ILE A 691 6.56 12.47 -22.92
N HIS A 692 6.31 11.29 -23.49
CA HIS A 692 6.84 10.89 -24.79
C HIS A 692 6.44 11.87 -25.89
N GLU A 693 5.15 12.14 -26.06
CA GLU A 693 4.63 13.01 -27.11
C GLU A 693 5.06 14.46 -26.91
N THR A 694 5.05 14.96 -25.67
CA THR A 694 5.50 16.32 -25.34
C THR A 694 6.97 16.50 -25.66
N HIS A 695 7.83 15.59 -25.18
CA HIS A 695 9.27 15.71 -25.40
C HIS A 695 9.65 15.50 -26.86
N LYS A 696 9.00 14.56 -27.56
CA LYS A 696 9.25 14.34 -28.98
C LYS A 696 8.89 15.57 -29.81
N LYS A 697 7.75 16.21 -29.52
CA LYS A 697 7.33 17.46 -30.15
C LYS A 697 8.28 18.62 -29.81
N SER A 698 8.71 18.71 -28.56
CA SER A 698 9.54 19.83 -28.10
C SER A 698 10.99 19.72 -28.55
N PHE A 699 11.58 18.52 -28.54
CA PHE A 699 13.03 18.32 -28.70
C PHE A 699 13.45 17.57 -29.95
N GLY A 700 12.54 16.85 -30.62
CA GLY A 700 12.89 15.89 -31.68
C GLY A 700 13.65 16.45 -32.87
N GLU A 701 13.55 17.76 -33.14
CA GLU A 701 14.28 18.43 -34.23
C GLU A 701 15.65 18.97 -33.84
N PHE A 702 16.00 19.01 -32.54
CA PHE A 702 17.22 19.66 -32.05
C PHE A 702 18.38 18.67 -31.81
N ARG A 703 18.20 17.38 -32.12
CA ARG A 703 19.28 16.41 -31.93
C ARG A 703 20.46 16.75 -32.83
N ASN A 704 21.64 16.87 -32.24
CA ASN A 704 22.92 17.08 -32.94
C ASN A 704 23.03 18.37 -33.77
N ILE A 705 22.09 19.32 -33.68
CA ILE A 705 22.07 20.52 -34.53
C ILE A 705 23.24 21.48 -34.27
N ASN A 706 23.89 21.37 -33.11
CA ASN A 706 25.03 22.18 -32.70
C ASN A 706 26.34 21.40 -32.72
N THR A 707 26.39 20.29 -33.48
CA THR A 707 27.62 19.52 -33.68
C THR A 707 28.76 20.43 -34.15
N GLY A 708 29.86 20.44 -33.40
CA GLY A 708 31.04 21.26 -33.73
C GLY A 708 30.94 22.74 -33.33
N ARG A 709 29.79 23.22 -32.84
CA ARG A 709 29.56 24.61 -32.43
C ARG A 709 29.80 24.82 -30.94
N ASP A 710 30.15 26.06 -30.60
CA ASP A 710 30.21 26.52 -29.22
C ASP A 710 28.80 26.93 -28.76
N VAL A 711 28.41 26.51 -27.56
CA VAL A 711 27.12 26.80 -26.95
C VAL A 711 27.35 27.46 -25.59
N VAL A 712 26.62 28.52 -25.30
CA VAL A 712 26.68 29.28 -24.06
C VAL A 712 25.41 29.03 -23.29
N VAL A 713 25.53 28.49 -22.08
CA VAL A 713 24.43 28.34 -21.14
C VAL A 713 24.50 29.49 -20.14
N MET A 714 23.54 30.40 -20.25
CA MET A 714 23.56 31.70 -19.56
C MET A 714 22.52 31.75 -18.45
N ALA A 715 22.96 31.46 -17.22
CA ALA A 715 22.19 31.62 -15.99
C ALA A 715 22.26 33.07 -15.46
N SER A 716 21.44 33.39 -14.46
CA SER A 716 21.27 34.76 -13.96
C SER A 716 22.13 35.11 -12.73
N GLY A 717 23.16 34.33 -12.43
CA GLY A 717 24.06 34.59 -11.29
C GLY A 717 24.91 35.85 -11.45
N PRO A 718 25.46 36.38 -10.34
CA PRO A 718 26.23 37.63 -10.34
C PRO A 718 27.40 37.70 -11.33
N SER A 719 28.06 36.59 -11.69
CA SER A 719 29.19 36.62 -12.63
C SER A 719 28.76 36.92 -14.08
N MET A 720 27.48 36.78 -14.40
CA MET A 720 26.94 37.04 -15.74
C MET A 720 27.16 38.50 -16.18
N LYS A 721 27.21 39.46 -15.25
CA LYS A 721 27.41 40.89 -15.58
C LYS A 721 28.76 41.19 -16.24
N TYR A 722 29.73 40.28 -16.12
CA TYR A 722 31.07 40.41 -16.72
C TYR A 722 31.18 39.74 -18.09
N TYR A 723 30.13 39.04 -18.52
CA TYR A 723 30.15 38.27 -19.76
C TYR A 723 29.92 39.16 -20.98
N LYS A 724 30.74 38.97 -22.02
CA LYS A 724 30.54 39.51 -23.36
C LYS A 724 30.26 38.35 -24.34
N PRO A 725 29.33 38.49 -25.29
CA PRO A 725 28.97 37.41 -26.21
C PRO A 725 30.18 36.83 -26.94
N ILE A 726 30.24 35.50 -27.04
CA ILE A 726 31.21 34.80 -27.87
C ILE A 726 30.67 34.81 -29.32
N PRO A 727 31.40 35.40 -30.29
CA PRO A 727 30.93 35.49 -31.67
C PRO A 727 30.62 34.10 -32.27
N GLY A 728 29.44 33.97 -32.89
CA GLY A 728 29.00 32.74 -33.57
C GLY A 728 28.58 31.58 -32.66
N ALA A 729 28.72 31.74 -31.34
CA ALA A 729 28.20 30.78 -30.38
C ALA A 729 26.67 30.83 -30.32
N VAL A 730 26.07 29.72 -29.90
CA VAL A 730 24.62 29.61 -29.65
C VAL A 730 24.35 29.94 -28.19
N HIS A 731 23.37 30.79 -27.90
CA HIS A 731 23.07 31.24 -26.55
C HIS A 731 21.76 30.65 -26.03
N ILE A 732 21.84 29.99 -24.88
CA ILE A 732 20.70 29.45 -24.15
C ILE A 732 20.49 30.28 -22.89
N GLY A 733 19.48 31.14 -22.91
CA GLY A 733 19.04 31.92 -21.76
C GLY A 733 18.08 31.17 -20.84
N MET A 734 17.92 31.66 -19.62
CA MET A 734 16.99 31.11 -18.64
C MET A 734 16.54 32.14 -17.61
N ASN A 735 15.33 31.97 -17.08
CA ASN A 735 14.72 32.90 -16.12
C ASN A 735 14.85 34.37 -16.57
N ALA A 736 15.56 35.22 -15.83
CA ALA A 736 15.72 36.64 -16.14
C ALA A 736 16.95 36.96 -17.00
N SER A 737 17.78 35.96 -17.39
CA SER A 737 19.03 36.26 -18.10
C SER A 737 18.83 36.85 -19.49
N PHE A 738 17.66 36.66 -20.11
CA PHE A 738 17.29 37.32 -21.37
C PHE A 738 17.07 38.83 -21.28
N LEU A 739 17.02 39.38 -20.06
CA LEU A 739 16.95 40.82 -19.86
C LEU A 739 18.32 41.51 -20.00
N ASN A 740 19.40 40.75 -20.20
CA ASN A 740 20.68 41.34 -20.56
C ASN A 740 20.60 41.83 -22.03
N PRO A 741 20.65 43.14 -22.29
CA PRO A 741 20.51 43.68 -23.63
C PRO A 741 21.74 43.43 -24.52
N ASP A 742 22.87 43.04 -23.94
CA ASP A 742 24.13 42.87 -24.65
C ASP A 742 24.27 41.48 -25.31
N VAL A 743 23.29 40.58 -25.10
CA VAL A 743 23.37 39.17 -25.54
C VAL A 743 22.08 38.77 -26.27
N ASP A 744 22.20 38.47 -27.56
CA ASP A 744 21.14 37.80 -28.30
C ASP A 744 21.02 36.34 -27.84
N ILE A 745 19.79 35.82 -27.74
CA ILE A 745 19.50 34.46 -27.27
C ILE A 745 18.81 33.68 -28.38
N ASP A 746 19.22 32.42 -28.57
CA ASP A 746 18.58 31.48 -29.51
C ASP A 746 17.50 30.62 -28.84
N TYR A 747 17.77 30.19 -27.61
CA TYR A 747 16.92 29.27 -26.85
C TYR A 747 16.69 29.76 -25.43
N TYR A 748 15.48 29.54 -24.89
CA TYR A 748 15.11 29.99 -23.56
C TYR A 748 14.46 28.89 -22.72
N PHE A 749 14.87 28.75 -21.46
CA PHE A 749 14.29 27.79 -20.52
C PHE A 749 13.76 28.45 -19.24
N THR A 750 12.60 28.02 -18.76
CA THR A 750 12.08 28.40 -17.44
C THR A 750 11.26 27.30 -16.78
N THR A 751 11.35 27.22 -15.45
CA THR A 751 10.43 26.48 -14.56
C THR A 751 9.78 27.39 -13.53
N ASP A 752 9.98 28.72 -13.64
CA ASP A 752 9.24 29.71 -12.87
C ASP A 752 7.81 29.86 -13.42
N TYR A 753 6.99 30.66 -12.73
CA TYR A 753 5.60 30.90 -13.08
C TYR A 753 5.24 32.38 -12.92
N GLU A 754 4.21 32.80 -13.64
CA GLU A 754 3.83 34.21 -13.85
C GLU A 754 3.65 35.04 -12.57
N SER A 755 3.11 34.46 -11.50
CA SER A 755 2.96 35.18 -10.22
C SER A 755 4.27 35.36 -9.44
N ARG A 756 5.34 34.64 -9.82
CA ARG A 756 6.66 34.72 -9.17
C ARG A 756 7.60 35.66 -9.91
N ALA A 757 7.43 35.82 -11.21
CA ALA A 757 8.35 36.50 -12.10
C ALA A 757 7.62 37.53 -13.00
N PRO A 758 7.69 38.83 -12.69
CA PRO A 758 6.96 39.85 -13.45
C PRO A 758 7.45 40.01 -14.90
N TRP A 759 8.61 39.45 -15.26
CA TRP A 759 9.17 39.54 -16.62
C TRP A 759 8.48 38.61 -17.64
N PHE A 760 7.56 37.73 -17.24
CA PHE A 760 6.86 36.82 -18.17
C PHE A 760 6.12 37.58 -19.29
N GLU A 761 5.59 38.77 -18.99
CA GLU A 761 4.91 39.61 -19.99
C GLU A 761 5.82 40.11 -21.10
N LYS A 762 7.12 40.24 -20.83
CA LYS A 762 8.11 40.70 -21.82
C LYS A 762 8.56 39.59 -22.77
N LEU A 763 8.41 38.31 -22.41
CA LEU A 763 8.93 37.20 -23.23
C LEU A 763 8.38 37.20 -24.66
N LYS A 764 7.13 37.65 -24.85
CA LYS A 764 6.46 37.70 -26.15
C LYS A 764 7.08 38.72 -27.12
N GLU A 765 7.88 39.65 -26.59
CA GLU A 765 8.58 40.70 -27.37
C GLU A 765 9.87 40.17 -28.01
N TYR A 766 10.33 38.97 -27.64
CA TYR A 766 11.58 38.38 -28.11
C TYR A 766 11.35 37.17 -29.02
N ASP A 767 12.08 37.09 -30.13
CA ASP A 767 11.95 36.03 -31.13
C ASP A 767 13.04 34.94 -30.97
N PHE A 768 12.90 34.15 -29.92
CA PHE A 768 13.70 32.94 -29.66
C PHE A 768 12.83 31.75 -29.29
N VAL A 769 13.37 30.53 -29.40
CA VAL A 769 12.66 29.28 -29.08
C VAL A 769 12.53 29.11 -27.57
N LYS A 770 11.30 28.99 -27.07
CA LYS A 770 11.00 29.01 -25.63
C LYS A 770 10.53 27.65 -25.12
N PHE A 771 11.12 27.20 -24.00
CA PHE A 771 10.82 25.95 -23.32
C PHE A 771 10.32 26.22 -21.89
N PHE A 772 9.11 25.75 -21.60
CA PHE A 772 8.41 25.92 -20.33
C PHE A 772 8.30 24.57 -19.61
N GLY A 773 8.85 24.51 -18.40
CA GLY A 773 8.92 23.28 -17.61
C GLY A 773 7.66 23.03 -16.80
N GLN A 774 7.33 21.74 -16.62
CA GLN A 774 6.25 21.30 -15.75
C GLN A 774 6.63 20.07 -14.91
N TYR A 775 5.98 19.91 -13.77
CA TYR A 775 6.10 18.72 -12.93
C TYR A 775 5.24 17.58 -13.47
N PHE A 776 5.67 16.33 -13.26
CA PHE A 776 4.98 15.16 -13.80
C PHE A 776 3.64 14.86 -13.10
N THR A 777 3.50 15.09 -11.78
CA THR A 777 2.23 14.91 -11.05
C THR A 777 2.06 15.75 -9.78
N GLY A 778 0.80 15.83 -9.33
CA GLY A 778 0.39 16.28 -8.00
C GLY A 778 0.40 17.79 -7.81
N GLU A 779 0.26 18.22 -6.55
CA GLU A 779 0.14 19.63 -6.15
C GLU A 779 1.21 20.58 -6.74
N TYR A 780 2.43 20.08 -7.03
CA TYR A 780 3.46 20.90 -7.69
C TYR A 780 3.11 21.21 -9.15
N ARG A 781 2.54 20.22 -9.87
CA ARG A 781 2.02 20.40 -11.24
C ARG A 781 0.85 21.37 -11.26
N ASP A 782 -0.03 21.28 -10.26
CA ASP A 782 -1.23 22.13 -10.20
C ASP A 782 -0.92 23.59 -9.81
N LYS A 783 0.09 23.81 -8.95
CA LYS A 783 0.43 25.13 -8.40
C LYS A 783 1.57 25.87 -9.11
N PHE A 784 2.55 25.16 -9.65
CA PHE A 784 3.79 25.74 -10.15
C PHE A 784 3.95 25.48 -11.65
N GLN A 785 2.95 25.92 -12.43
CA GLN A 785 2.98 25.89 -13.88
C GLN A 785 2.63 27.26 -14.46
N VAL A 786 3.25 27.59 -15.59
CA VAL A 786 2.87 28.74 -16.40
C VAL A 786 1.52 28.46 -17.06
N SER A 787 0.66 29.47 -17.12
CA SER A 787 -0.66 29.36 -17.75
C SER A 787 -0.57 29.04 -19.25
N GLU A 788 -1.57 28.31 -19.75
CA GLU A 788 -1.68 28.02 -21.20
C GLU A 788 -1.77 29.29 -22.05
N LYS A 789 -2.28 30.39 -21.48
CA LYS A 789 -2.31 31.70 -22.14
C LYS A 789 -0.91 32.17 -22.49
N ILE A 790 -0.01 32.22 -21.51
CA ILE A 790 1.37 32.70 -21.70
C ILE A 790 2.12 31.80 -22.67
N ILE A 791 1.98 30.48 -22.54
CA ILE A 791 2.65 29.52 -23.44
C ILE A 791 2.18 29.76 -24.88
N ARG A 792 0.87 29.92 -25.11
CA ARG A 792 0.32 30.18 -26.44
C ARG A 792 0.80 31.52 -27.02
N GLU A 793 0.79 32.58 -26.22
CA GLU A 793 1.23 33.93 -26.62
C GLU A 793 2.73 33.98 -26.97
N ASN A 794 3.51 33.03 -26.44
CA ASN A 794 4.96 32.94 -26.65
C ASN A 794 5.38 31.89 -27.67
N ASN A 795 4.42 31.20 -28.32
CA ASN A 795 4.67 30.01 -29.14
C ASN A 795 5.56 28.97 -28.41
N GLY A 796 5.28 28.77 -27.12
CA GLY A 796 6.10 28.02 -26.19
C GLY A 796 6.00 26.50 -26.34
N ARG A 797 7.11 25.82 -26.07
CA ARG A 797 7.23 24.36 -26.01
C ARG A 797 7.20 23.89 -24.56
N ARG A 798 6.61 22.72 -24.30
CA ARG A 798 6.56 22.14 -22.95
C ARG A 798 7.65 21.10 -22.74
N PHE A 799 8.14 20.97 -21.51
CA PHE A 799 8.98 19.84 -21.12
C PHE A 799 8.70 19.41 -19.68
N PHE A 800 8.95 18.14 -19.38
CA PHE A 800 8.92 17.61 -18.02
C PHE A 800 10.31 17.63 -17.39
N GLN A 801 10.37 18.05 -16.13
CA GLN A 801 11.58 17.97 -15.32
C GLN A 801 11.57 16.74 -14.40
N ALA A 802 12.75 16.20 -14.13
CA ALA A 802 12.90 14.98 -13.33
C ALA A 802 12.64 15.19 -11.81
N ALA A 803 12.72 16.41 -11.29
CA ALA A 803 12.64 16.67 -9.84
C ALA A 803 11.40 16.04 -9.17
N PRO A 804 11.55 15.30 -8.05
CA PRO A 804 12.76 15.19 -7.21
C PRO A 804 13.76 14.11 -7.65
N SER A 805 13.48 13.37 -8.73
CA SER A 805 14.47 12.48 -9.37
C SER A 805 15.56 13.34 -10.04
N GLU A 806 16.80 12.92 -9.93
CA GLU A 806 17.99 13.63 -10.42
C GLU A 806 18.72 12.84 -11.51
N ASP A 807 18.01 11.93 -12.16
CA ASP A 807 18.60 11.08 -13.18
C ASP A 807 18.88 11.87 -14.46
N ILE A 808 20.05 11.65 -15.04
CA ILE A 808 20.47 12.26 -16.30
C ILE A 808 20.23 11.25 -17.42
N HIS A 809 19.32 11.58 -18.34
CA HIS A 809 18.90 10.71 -19.43
C HIS A 809 19.52 11.14 -20.76
N ILE A 810 20.28 10.25 -21.41
CA ILE A 810 20.94 10.52 -22.71
C ILE A 810 19.95 11.00 -23.78
N ASN A 811 18.70 10.54 -23.73
CA ASN A 811 17.69 10.90 -24.72
C ASN A 811 16.56 11.75 -24.13
N ILE A 812 16.69 13.08 -24.24
CA ILE A 812 15.64 14.00 -23.78
C ILE A 812 14.40 14.04 -24.68
N GLU A 813 14.41 13.40 -25.86
CA GLU A 813 13.22 13.30 -26.73
C GLU A 813 12.11 12.45 -26.11
N PHE A 814 12.45 11.57 -25.15
CA PHE A 814 11.50 10.62 -24.57
C PHE A 814 11.51 10.61 -23.04
N TYR A 815 12.45 11.30 -22.41
CA TYR A 815 12.65 11.27 -20.96
C TYR A 815 12.73 12.69 -20.37
N PRO A 816 12.27 12.89 -19.11
CA PRO A 816 12.36 14.16 -18.41
C PRO A 816 13.80 14.73 -18.36
N LEU A 817 13.93 16.06 -18.34
CA LEU A 817 15.23 16.71 -18.23
C LEU A 817 15.73 16.69 -16.78
N MET A 818 17.05 16.56 -16.59
CA MET A 818 17.69 16.71 -15.28
C MET A 818 17.39 18.08 -14.66
N ALA A 819 17.33 18.15 -13.33
CA ALA A 819 16.84 19.34 -12.64
C ALA A 819 17.75 19.86 -11.53
N PHE A 820 18.14 19.02 -10.56
CA PHE A 820 18.94 19.43 -9.38
C PHE A 820 18.49 20.76 -8.75
N TYR A 821 17.19 21.04 -8.74
CA TYR A 821 16.60 22.30 -8.26
C TYR A 821 17.19 23.59 -8.85
N SER A 822 17.69 23.56 -10.10
CA SER A 822 18.09 24.76 -10.86
C SER A 822 17.82 24.57 -12.35
N ILE A 823 17.21 25.57 -12.99
CA ILE A 823 16.88 25.55 -14.42
C ILE A 823 18.12 25.42 -15.33
N ALA A 824 19.30 25.77 -14.81
CA ALA A 824 20.56 25.65 -15.55
C ALA A 824 20.83 24.22 -16.02
N PHE A 825 20.43 23.22 -15.23
CA PHE A 825 20.66 21.82 -15.58
C PHE A 825 19.85 21.38 -16.80
N GLN A 826 18.62 21.87 -16.96
CA GLN A 826 17.79 21.59 -18.13
C GLN A 826 18.41 22.21 -19.39
N ALA A 827 18.90 23.45 -19.29
CA ALA A 827 19.60 24.12 -20.39
C ALA A 827 20.90 23.40 -20.78
N ILE A 828 21.70 22.96 -19.80
CA ILE A 828 22.90 22.14 -20.05
C ILE A 828 22.52 20.82 -20.72
N HIS A 829 21.44 20.17 -20.28
CA HIS A 829 21.00 18.91 -20.85
C HIS A 829 20.62 19.05 -22.33
N PHE A 830 19.94 20.16 -22.66
CA PHE A 830 19.62 20.51 -24.03
C PHE A 830 20.90 20.79 -24.85
N ALA A 831 21.85 21.57 -24.33
CA ALA A 831 23.12 21.84 -24.99
C ALA A 831 23.88 20.53 -25.34
N LEU A 832 23.94 19.59 -24.39
CA LEU A 832 24.53 18.25 -24.63
C LEU A 832 23.77 17.47 -25.69
N PHE A 833 22.44 17.47 -25.64
CA PHE A 833 21.60 16.79 -26.62
C PHE A 833 21.76 17.35 -28.05
N THR A 834 22.05 18.65 -28.17
CA THR A 834 22.36 19.27 -29.45
C THR A 834 23.79 18.98 -29.95
N ASN A 835 24.58 18.23 -29.19
CA ASN A 835 25.95 17.78 -29.49
C ASN A 835 26.98 18.91 -29.62
N ALA A 836 26.91 19.91 -28.71
CA ALA A 836 27.86 21.01 -28.68
C ALA A 836 29.33 20.56 -28.59
N LYS A 837 30.24 21.27 -29.26
CA LYS A 837 31.69 21.05 -29.10
C LYS A 837 32.18 21.57 -27.76
N ARG A 838 31.79 22.79 -27.40
CA ARG A 838 32.07 23.38 -26.09
C ARG A 838 30.83 23.99 -25.50
N ILE A 839 30.65 23.83 -24.19
CA ILE A 839 29.56 24.42 -23.42
C ILE A 839 30.16 25.38 -22.41
N TYR A 840 29.92 26.68 -22.62
CA TYR A 840 30.35 27.75 -21.72
C TYR A 840 29.27 28.00 -20.67
N LEU A 841 29.61 27.85 -19.39
CA LEU A 841 28.72 28.13 -18.27
C LEU A 841 28.92 29.57 -17.81
N VAL A 842 27.93 30.42 -18.02
CA VAL A 842 27.94 31.85 -17.68
C VAL A 842 26.88 32.11 -16.60
N GLY A 843 27.24 32.81 -15.51
CA GLY A 843 26.30 33.09 -14.42
C GLY A 843 25.89 31.85 -13.61
N CYS A 844 26.58 30.72 -13.81
CA CYS A 844 26.34 29.44 -13.12
C CYS A 844 27.09 29.39 -11.78
N ASP A 845 26.84 30.36 -10.91
CA ASP A 845 27.79 30.69 -9.84
C ASP A 845 27.80 29.74 -8.65
N CYS A 846 26.74 28.96 -8.43
CA CYS A 846 26.61 28.11 -7.23
C CYS A 846 26.88 28.88 -5.92
N THR A 847 26.38 30.11 -5.82
CA THR A 847 26.47 30.94 -4.61
C THR A 847 25.10 31.50 -4.23
N ASN A 848 25.01 32.05 -3.02
CA ASN A 848 23.85 32.81 -2.55
C ASN A 848 23.99 34.34 -2.77
N ALA A 849 24.95 34.77 -3.60
CA ALA A 849 25.35 36.18 -3.71
C ALA A 849 24.43 37.05 -4.59
N GLY A 850 23.23 36.55 -4.92
CA GLY A 850 22.23 37.31 -5.68
C GLY A 850 22.18 36.95 -7.15
N TYR A 851 21.85 37.95 -7.96
CA TYR A 851 21.71 37.89 -9.40
C TYR A 851 22.52 39.00 -10.09
N PHE A 852 22.70 38.90 -11.40
CA PHE A 852 23.54 39.82 -12.19
C PHE A 852 23.08 41.28 -12.18
N ASP A 853 21.79 41.53 -11.95
CA ASP A 853 21.19 42.87 -11.81
C ASP A 853 21.36 43.46 -10.40
N GLY A 854 22.07 42.77 -9.51
CA GLY A 854 22.28 43.16 -8.11
C GLY A 854 21.13 42.78 -7.17
N SER A 855 20.04 42.18 -7.67
CA SER A 855 18.95 41.71 -6.83
C SER A 855 19.35 40.48 -6.00
N LYS A 856 18.77 40.34 -4.81
CA LYS A 856 19.07 39.23 -3.89
C LYS A 856 18.20 38.00 -4.18
N GLN A 857 18.76 36.82 -3.92
CA GLN A 857 17.99 35.57 -3.93
C GLN A 857 16.97 35.55 -2.78
N ARG A 858 15.78 34.98 -3.03
CA ARG A 858 14.76 34.81 -2.00
C ARG A 858 15.25 33.79 -0.96
N LEU A 859 15.22 34.15 0.33
CA LEU A 859 15.65 33.32 1.46
C LEU A 859 17.16 32.94 1.40
N SER A 860 18.05 33.93 1.28
CA SER A 860 19.51 33.76 1.11
C SER A 860 20.18 32.75 2.05
N ASP A 861 19.75 32.70 3.32
CA ASP A 861 20.33 31.79 4.32
C ASP A 861 19.90 30.33 4.08
N LEU A 862 18.68 30.13 3.60
CA LEU A 862 18.18 28.81 3.24
C LEU A 862 18.88 28.33 1.97
N VAL A 863 18.99 29.20 0.96
CA VAL A 863 19.66 28.88 -0.30
C VAL A 863 21.12 28.45 -0.08
N ALA A 864 21.84 29.16 0.79
CA ALA A 864 23.21 28.79 1.16
C ALA A 864 23.29 27.42 1.84
N LYS A 865 22.35 27.10 2.75
CA LYS A 865 22.37 25.86 3.53
C LYS A 865 21.87 24.65 2.75
N THR A 866 20.95 24.83 1.80
CA THR A 866 20.28 23.70 1.12
C THR A 866 20.61 23.61 -0.36
N SER A 867 20.47 24.69 -1.12
CA SER A 867 20.49 24.62 -2.59
C SER A 867 21.90 24.68 -3.16
N VAL A 868 22.79 25.50 -2.60
CA VAL A 868 24.17 25.63 -3.08
C VAL A 868 24.93 24.29 -3.05
N PRO A 869 24.96 23.52 -1.93
CA PRO A 869 25.60 22.21 -1.92
C PRO A 869 24.99 21.23 -2.94
N HIS A 870 23.68 21.36 -3.16
CA HIS A 870 22.95 20.50 -4.07
C HIS A 870 23.25 20.80 -5.55
N TRP A 871 23.34 22.08 -5.92
CA TRP A 871 23.79 22.48 -7.25
C TRP A 871 25.22 22.01 -7.53
N LEU A 872 26.13 22.14 -6.56
CA LEU A 872 27.50 21.64 -6.69
C LEU A 872 27.55 20.13 -6.93
N ASP A 873 26.72 19.34 -6.23
CA ASP A 873 26.60 17.91 -6.49
C ASP A 873 26.06 17.62 -7.91
N GLY A 874 25.07 18.40 -8.36
CA GLY A 874 24.56 18.35 -9.73
C GLY A 874 25.64 18.55 -10.78
N TYR A 875 26.46 19.61 -10.66
CA TYR A 875 27.56 19.85 -11.60
C TYR A 875 28.62 18.74 -11.57
N ARG A 876 28.94 18.18 -10.40
CA ARG A 876 29.83 17.00 -10.33
C ARG A 876 29.26 15.79 -11.06
N LYS A 877 27.94 15.54 -10.95
CA LYS A 877 27.25 14.48 -11.68
C LYS A 877 27.23 14.75 -13.19
N VAL A 878 26.99 16.00 -13.61
CA VAL A 878 27.06 16.41 -15.02
C VAL A 878 28.45 16.17 -15.58
N LYS A 879 29.52 16.55 -14.86
CA LYS A 879 30.90 16.30 -15.30
C LYS A 879 31.13 14.82 -15.59
N ALA A 880 30.82 13.95 -14.62
CA ALA A 880 30.97 12.50 -14.78
C ALA A 880 30.09 11.91 -15.90
N PHE A 881 28.94 12.53 -16.18
CA PHE A 881 28.06 12.12 -17.27
C PHE A 881 28.61 12.52 -18.64
N VAL A 882 29.10 13.76 -18.77
CA VAL A 882 29.69 14.27 -20.02
C VAL A 882 30.96 13.52 -20.37
N GLU A 883 31.86 13.31 -19.41
CA GLU A 883 33.09 12.51 -19.60
C GLU A 883 32.81 11.11 -20.14
N ARG A 884 31.64 10.54 -19.81
CA ARG A 884 31.25 9.19 -20.22
C ARG A 884 30.49 9.14 -21.55
N PHE A 885 29.56 10.07 -21.78
CA PHE A 885 28.59 9.97 -22.87
C PHE A 885 28.78 11.02 -23.96
N TYR A 886 29.50 12.09 -23.67
CA TYR A 886 29.83 13.19 -24.59
C TYR A 886 31.33 13.51 -24.46
N PRO A 887 32.24 12.55 -24.68
CA PRO A 887 33.67 12.72 -24.41
C PRO A 887 34.34 13.80 -25.28
N ASP A 888 33.72 14.13 -26.42
CA ASP A 888 34.18 15.16 -27.34
C ASP A 888 33.63 16.57 -27.01
N THR A 889 32.73 16.67 -26.01
CA THR A 889 32.17 17.94 -25.54
C THR A 889 32.96 18.44 -24.34
N GLU A 890 33.54 19.64 -24.46
CA GLU A 890 34.19 20.33 -23.35
C GLU A 890 33.19 21.21 -22.59
N ILE A 891 33.21 21.17 -21.24
CA ILE A 891 32.50 22.17 -20.42
C ILE A 891 33.53 23.15 -19.86
N ILE A 892 33.24 24.45 -20.00
CA ILE A 892 34.09 25.55 -19.58
C ILE A 892 33.30 26.46 -18.65
N SER A 893 33.82 26.72 -17.45
CA SER A 893 33.26 27.72 -16.53
C SER A 893 33.79 29.10 -16.88
N VAL A 894 32.90 30.06 -17.17
CA VAL A 894 33.25 31.46 -17.38
C VAL A 894 33.07 32.22 -16.07
N ASN A 895 34.13 32.87 -15.59
CA ASN A 895 34.14 33.63 -14.34
C ASN A 895 33.60 32.84 -13.12
N PRO A 896 34.08 31.61 -12.88
CA PRO A 896 33.50 30.77 -11.84
C PRO A 896 33.68 31.37 -10.44
N MET A 897 32.58 31.41 -9.69
CA MET A 897 32.60 31.70 -8.25
C MET A 897 32.62 30.39 -7.45
N GLY A 898 31.54 29.61 -7.48
CA GLY A 898 31.39 28.34 -6.75
C GLY A 898 31.85 27.10 -7.53
N LEU A 899 32.11 27.22 -8.84
CA LEU A 899 32.53 26.11 -9.70
C LEU A 899 34.04 26.04 -9.96
N ARG A 900 34.84 26.88 -9.27
CA ARG A 900 36.29 26.99 -9.50
C ARG A 900 36.97 25.61 -9.44
N GLY A 901 37.72 25.28 -10.48
CA GLY A 901 38.47 24.03 -10.63
C GLY A 901 37.63 22.78 -10.86
N LEU A 902 36.28 22.88 -10.94
CA LEU A 902 35.46 21.74 -11.30
C LEU A 902 35.54 21.46 -12.81
N TYR A 903 35.55 22.50 -13.63
CA TYR A 903 35.70 22.45 -15.08
C TYR A 903 36.94 23.24 -15.52
N SER A 904 37.19 23.33 -16.82
CA SER A 904 38.16 24.30 -17.35
C SER A 904 37.66 25.71 -17.02
N ASP A 905 38.45 26.51 -16.32
CA ASP A 905 38.06 27.86 -15.92
C ASP A 905 38.64 28.90 -16.89
N VAL A 906 37.79 29.83 -17.33
CA VAL A 906 38.21 31.00 -18.12
C VAL A 906 37.68 32.28 -17.49
N TYR A 907 38.44 33.37 -17.62
CA TYR A 907 38.16 34.61 -16.92
C TYR A 907 38.17 35.81 -17.86
N THR A 908 37.26 36.76 -17.64
CA THR A 908 37.28 38.08 -18.29
C THR A 908 38.10 39.07 -17.47
N ASP A 909 38.76 40.03 -18.12
CA ASP A 909 39.62 41.00 -17.42
C ASP A 909 38.85 41.81 -16.36
N ASP A 910 37.61 42.21 -16.64
CA ASP A 910 36.75 42.95 -15.69
C ASP A 910 36.43 42.12 -14.43
N PHE A 911 36.30 40.80 -14.56
CA PHE A 911 36.06 39.92 -13.41
C PHE A 911 37.32 39.78 -12.55
N ILE A 912 38.49 39.65 -13.18
CA ILE A 912 39.79 39.58 -12.48
C ILE A 912 40.05 40.88 -11.72
N ALA A 913 39.76 42.03 -12.34
CA ALA A 913 39.92 43.33 -11.71
C ALA A 913 39.09 43.47 -10.41
N ASP A 914 37.87 42.92 -10.40
CA ASP A 914 36.98 42.92 -9.23
C ASP A 914 37.28 41.80 -8.21
N HIS A 915 38.13 40.83 -8.56
CA HIS A 915 38.46 39.65 -7.73
C HIS A 915 39.99 39.49 -7.59
N PRO A 916 40.65 40.37 -6.79
CA PRO A 916 42.10 40.42 -6.68
C PRO A 916 42.71 39.17 -6.03
N GLU A 917 41.90 38.27 -5.46
CA GLU A 917 42.37 36.98 -4.98
C GLU A 917 42.74 36.00 -6.11
N ILE A 918 42.40 36.33 -7.36
CA ILE A 918 42.71 35.53 -8.54
C ILE A 918 44.08 35.95 -9.10
N ASP A 919 45.02 35.01 -9.15
CA ASP A 919 46.35 35.24 -9.73
C ASP A 919 46.26 35.39 -11.26
N SER A 920 46.22 36.63 -11.73
CA SER A 920 46.09 36.99 -13.15
C SER A 920 47.20 36.39 -14.05
N SER A 921 48.32 35.94 -13.49
CA SER A 921 49.42 35.31 -14.23
C SER A 921 49.19 33.82 -14.50
N LYS A 922 48.21 33.18 -13.84
CA LYS A 922 47.96 31.72 -13.89
C LYS A 922 46.58 31.34 -14.43
N VAL A 923 45.84 32.30 -14.98
CA VAL A 923 44.47 32.07 -15.49
C VAL A 923 44.41 32.08 -17.01
N THR A 924 43.48 31.30 -17.56
CA THR A 924 43.11 31.37 -18.97
C THR A 924 42.11 32.50 -19.18
N ARG A 925 42.39 33.44 -20.09
CA ARG A 925 41.46 34.53 -20.42
C ARG A 925 40.42 34.05 -21.43
N LEU A 926 39.16 34.47 -21.26
CA LEU A 926 38.12 34.31 -22.27
C LEU A 926 38.42 35.27 -23.42
N ASN A 927 39.10 34.77 -24.46
CA ASN A 927 39.54 35.45 -25.68
C ASN A 927 39.22 36.96 -25.74
N SER A 928 40.16 37.79 -25.29
CA SER A 928 40.30 39.15 -25.80
C SER A 928 40.76 39.04 -27.26
N THR A 929 39.97 39.59 -28.18
CA THR A 929 40.29 39.84 -29.61
C THR A 929 40.63 38.61 -30.49
N GLN A 930 39.64 38.15 -31.28
CA GLN A 930 39.89 37.88 -32.70
C GLN A 930 39.50 39.15 -33.48
N GLU A 931 40.44 40.07 -33.63
CA GLU A 931 40.50 40.87 -34.85
C GLU A 931 41.25 40.03 -35.91
N GLU A 932 40.62 39.88 -37.08
CA GLU A 932 41.18 39.55 -38.38
C GLU A 932 42.23 38.41 -38.50
N LYS A 933 41.81 37.28 -39.08
CA LYS A 933 42.47 36.71 -40.27
C LYS A 933 41.56 35.76 -41.05
#